data_AF-A0A4R9ELR3-F1
#
_entry.id   AF-A0A4R9ELR3-F1
#
_cell.length_a   1.000
_cell.length_b   1.000
_cell.length_c   1.000
_cell.angle_alpha   90.00
_cell.angle_beta   90.00
_cell.angle_gamma   90.00
#
_symmetry.space_group_name_H-M   'P 1'
#
loop_
_entity.id
_entity.type
_entity.pdbx_description
1 polymer ?
#
loop_
_entity_poly.entity_id
_entity_poly.type
_entity_poly.pdbx_seq_one_letter_code
_entity_poly.pdbx_strand_id
1 'polypeptide(L)'
;IHPHLLVLSARSQAALLRLATAHADHLDVGGAGREESLRDVCATAATRRDAHPFRLWVVGEAHDDFVRKLRALASGEHIPDGGLGDAGVAGPRRTVFVFPGQGGQWLGMGRGLYASSPAFRAALDACDRAVGAELGWSVVELLHADADAFPAGVERVQPALWAVEVALAAAWRELGVEPRLCVGHSMGEVAAAHVSGALTPADAASVICRRSRLMKRTAGRGAMLATELSAAEARHLIERHGDRVCVAAENAPASTVLAGYEDTLTGIEEELRARGVFCRRVKVNVASHSPLMDELRDDLTAELAHLAPADATTRLISTVRGTAVDGPELTASYWADNLRSPVRFTGTVAEIAQERESVFVEISPHPVLLAALQETLAAPEHEAGAAVASLCRDADEPRELVRAAGRFWAVGGDVDWGCWYPGPVRTVPLPHYPWDLTEFRHRPLPETHHASAAVTAPTLQVDVPLSRLGLHEWGEGVRLHGIAPVPPAVHLATLLTTARDALPGGMFRLAEVTLGTEPLDLTDSHDVLLRTLVSGPDSHGVRRATVEAHRPGSRDGILCASAELRESDSSEAVDGSASIDTALGRCRQYLSAAAFDALATRQGYEIGEAFRAVDQLWRREGEAVARMRRPKAPSPAAWETGLQPLLAAWPTEQGAYVPVGFAGVELYADLTEDFWSVCTFRAGGAPGSAVAEAVLLGPDGRPLARFTGIRLRRLRTGGRPPLAPAVSALPAVVRTAGRNAGRGAQALVTRVRAAAAAFGTPTTLRPAARPEARRAPSPPTTTLPTTTLPTTTPATPTPPTTTPATPTQTTTDTGPDAVRILAATVLGMPAEHLDGRRPLRDYGLDSLMAAQLQVRLRRECGIEITVGRLLGDESLSAIGRGSVSFTHLRAPRDAH
;
A
#
# COMPACT_ATOMS: atom_id res chain seq x y z
N ILE A 1 -4.01 35.96 -4.59
CA ILE A 1 -3.82 35.40 -3.24
C ILE A 1 -4.48 34.04 -3.28
N HIS A 2 -3.72 32.95 -3.14
CA HIS A 2 -4.29 31.61 -3.06
C HIS A 2 -4.98 31.44 -1.70
N PRO A 3 -6.12 30.71 -1.63
CA PRO A 3 -6.68 30.32 -0.34
C PRO A 3 -5.66 29.51 0.47
N HIS A 4 -5.73 29.56 1.79
CA HIS A 4 -4.79 28.86 2.65
C HIS A 4 -5.09 27.36 2.68
N LEU A 5 -4.04 26.53 2.66
CA LEU A 5 -4.13 25.07 2.75
C LEU A 5 -3.51 24.60 4.07
N LEU A 6 -4.35 24.17 5.00
CA LEU A 6 -3.91 23.52 6.23
C LEU A 6 -3.80 22.01 6.00
N VAL A 7 -2.65 21.44 6.35
CA VAL A 7 -2.38 20.01 6.29
C VAL A 7 -2.03 19.46 7.67
N LEU A 8 -2.67 18.36 8.06
CA LEU A 8 -2.47 17.67 9.34
C LEU A 8 -2.19 16.19 9.07
N SER A 9 -1.38 15.55 9.91
CA SER A 9 -1.16 14.10 9.80
C SER A 9 -1.02 13.40 11.15
N ALA A 10 -1.39 12.12 11.20
CA ALA A 10 -1.22 11.28 12.38
C ALA A 10 -0.94 9.80 12.05
N ARG A 11 -0.51 9.04 13.06
CA ARG A 11 -0.21 7.60 12.95
C ARG A 11 -1.44 6.70 13.02
N SER A 12 -2.60 7.26 13.37
CA SER A 12 -3.89 6.59 13.34
C SER A 12 -4.97 7.58 12.92
N GLN A 13 -6.05 7.09 12.31
CA GLN A 13 -7.21 7.92 11.97
C GLN A 13 -7.82 8.56 13.23
N ALA A 14 -7.88 7.84 14.34
CA ALA A 14 -8.40 8.37 15.60
C ALA A 14 -7.57 9.56 16.13
N ALA A 15 -6.23 9.45 16.09
CA ALA A 15 -5.35 10.55 16.46
C ALA A 15 -5.49 11.75 15.51
N LEU A 16 -5.70 11.51 14.21
CA LEU A 16 -5.91 12.58 13.22
C LEU A 16 -7.18 13.39 13.52
N LEU A 17 -8.28 12.73 13.85
CA LEU A 17 -9.54 13.42 14.18
C LEU A 17 -9.41 14.23 15.47
N ARG A 18 -8.75 13.69 16.51
CA ARG A 18 -8.45 14.46 17.72
C ARG A 18 -7.53 15.65 17.45
N LEU A 19 -6.57 15.50 16.53
CA LEU A 19 -5.68 16.58 16.12
C LEU A 19 -6.47 17.67 15.38
N ALA A 20 -7.42 17.30 14.52
CA ALA A 20 -8.31 18.24 13.85
C ALA A 20 -9.14 19.05 14.86
N THR A 21 -9.73 18.39 15.88
CA THR A 21 -10.44 19.09 16.97
C THR A 21 -9.52 20.04 17.73
N ALA A 22 -8.31 19.59 18.09
CA ALA A 22 -7.34 20.43 18.80
C ALA A 22 -6.91 21.66 17.98
N HIS A 23 -6.77 21.52 16.66
CA HIS A 23 -6.52 22.64 15.76
C HIS A 23 -7.74 23.56 15.63
N ALA A 24 -8.97 23.02 15.61
CA ALA A 24 -10.17 23.85 15.62
C ALA A 24 -10.23 24.70 16.90
N ASP A 25 -10.05 24.10 18.08
CA ASP A 25 -10.08 24.82 19.35
C ASP A 25 -8.93 25.84 19.48
N HIS A 26 -7.77 25.54 18.88
CA HIS A 26 -6.65 26.48 18.83
C HIS A 26 -6.93 27.73 17.97
N LEU A 27 -7.72 27.59 16.90
CA LEU A 27 -8.08 28.67 15.97
C LEU A 27 -9.40 29.39 16.34
N ASP A 28 -10.18 28.82 17.26
CA ASP A 28 -11.47 29.34 17.71
C ASP A 28 -11.30 30.63 18.54
N VAL A 29 -12.42 31.29 18.81
CA VAL A 29 -12.48 32.48 19.68
C VAL A 29 -11.96 32.11 21.08
N GLY A 30 -10.87 32.77 21.50
CA GLY A 30 -10.19 32.50 22.77
C GLY A 30 -9.06 31.46 22.68
N GLY A 31 -8.85 30.84 21.52
CA GLY A 31 -7.71 29.97 21.24
C GLY A 31 -6.42 30.75 21.02
N ALA A 32 -5.28 30.16 21.40
CA ALA A 32 -3.97 30.81 21.31
C ALA A 32 -3.52 31.11 19.86
N GLY A 33 -4.08 30.41 18.87
CA GLY A 33 -3.80 30.61 17.45
C GLY A 33 -4.66 31.67 16.77
N ARG A 34 -5.63 32.28 17.47
CA ARG A 34 -6.58 33.22 16.86
C ARG A 34 -5.93 34.51 16.35
N GLU A 35 -4.87 34.95 17.02
CA GLU A 35 -4.11 36.15 16.66
C GLU A 35 -2.98 35.85 15.66
N GLU A 36 -2.74 34.57 15.37
CA GLU A 36 -1.70 34.15 14.43
C GLU A 36 -2.16 34.32 12.98
N SER A 37 -1.20 34.56 12.09
CA SER A 37 -1.48 34.57 10.65
C SER A 37 -1.82 33.15 10.17
N LEU A 38 -2.93 32.98 9.44
CA LEU A 38 -3.27 31.69 8.83
C LEU A 38 -2.17 31.15 7.92
N ARG A 39 -1.42 32.04 7.25
CA ARG A 39 -0.25 31.66 6.46
C ARG A 39 0.81 31.00 7.34
N ASP A 40 1.13 31.59 8.48
CA ASP A 40 2.16 31.08 9.39
C ASP A 40 1.72 29.78 10.08
N VAL A 41 0.43 29.67 10.44
CA VAL A 41 -0.18 28.43 10.95
C VAL A 41 -0.06 27.29 9.93
N CYS A 42 -0.54 27.51 8.70
CA CYS A 42 -0.54 26.49 7.65
C CYS A 42 0.89 26.11 7.24
N ALA A 43 1.77 27.09 7.11
CA ALA A 43 3.17 26.85 6.77
C ALA A 43 3.93 26.14 7.90
N THR A 44 3.66 26.45 9.17
CA THR A 44 4.25 25.71 10.31
C THR A 44 3.76 24.27 10.32
N ALA A 45 2.48 24.03 10.05
CA ALA A 45 1.92 22.68 9.98
C ALA A 45 2.54 21.86 8.84
N ALA A 46 2.75 22.48 7.67
CA ALA A 46 3.30 21.83 6.49
C ALA A 46 4.82 21.58 6.56
N THR A 47 5.60 22.51 7.14
CA THR A 47 7.08 22.49 7.05
C THR A 47 7.79 22.08 8.33
N ARG A 48 7.11 22.10 9.49
CA ARG A 48 7.70 21.84 10.82
C ARG A 48 7.10 20.63 11.54
N ARG A 49 6.24 19.86 10.87
CA ARG A 49 5.66 18.62 11.38
C ARG A 49 6.00 17.47 10.43
N ASP A 50 6.16 16.28 11.00
CA ASP A 50 6.33 15.05 10.23
C ASP A 50 5.05 14.75 9.43
N ALA A 51 5.21 14.17 8.24
CA ALA A 51 4.10 13.67 7.43
C ALA A 51 3.86 12.18 7.73
N HIS A 52 2.86 11.89 8.57
CA HIS A 52 2.40 10.55 8.91
C HIS A 52 1.42 9.98 7.86
N PRO A 53 1.06 8.67 7.95
CA PRO A 53 0.22 7.98 6.96
C PRO A 53 -1.20 8.54 6.84
N PHE A 54 -1.87 8.80 7.98
CA PHE A 54 -3.23 9.34 7.95
C PHE A 54 -3.14 10.85 7.84
N ARG A 55 -3.70 11.40 6.76
CA ARG A 55 -3.55 12.80 6.40
C ARG A 55 -4.91 13.48 6.26
N LEU A 56 -4.98 14.74 6.67
CA LEU A 56 -6.15 15.60 6.55
C LEU A 56 -5.73 16.92 5.90
N TRP A 57 -6.56 17.42 5.00
CA TRP A 57 -6.37 18.72 4.36
C TRP A 57 -7.63 19.58 4.50
N VAL A 58 -7.46 20.89 4.64
CA VAL A 58 -8.54 21.88 4.65
C VAL A 58 -8.11 23.13 3.88
N VAL A 59 -9.01 23.65 3.06
CA VAL A 59 -8.84 24.93 2.37
C VAL A 59 -9.73 25.98 3.02
N GLY A 60 -9.19 27.15 3.31
CA GLY A 60 -9.94 28.23 3.96
C GLY A 60 -9.28 29.59 3.84
N GLU A 61 -10.04 30.63 4.18
CA GLU A 61 -9.61 32.03 4.08
C GLU A 61 -9.69 32.78 5.41
N ALA A 62 -10.38 32.21 6.40
CA ALA A 62 -10.59 32.81 7.72
C ALA A 62 -10.51 31.74 8.82
N HIS A 63 -10.16 32.17 10.03
CA HIS A 63 -10.09 31.30 11.21
C HIS A 63 -11.41 30.57 11.45
N ASP A 64 -12.54 31.30 11.46
CA ASP A 64 -13.87 30.72 11.68
C ASP A 64 -14.24 29.66 10.63
N ASP A 65 -13.75 29.83 9.39
CA ASP A 65 -13.94 28.86 8.32
C ASP A 65 -13.15 27.57 8.58
N PHE A 66 -11.88 27.69 8.98
CA PHE A 66 -11.07 26.53 9.39
C PHE A 66 -11.68 25.81 10.60
N VAL A 67 -12.12 26.53 11.62
CA VAL A 67 -12.74 25.95 12.83
C VAL A 67 -13.94 25.08 12.45
N ARG A 68 -14.87 25.63 11.66
CA ARG A 68 -16.07 24.91 11.20
C ARG A 68 -15.71 23.66 10.40
N LYS A 69 -14.79 23.78 9.44
CA LYS A 69 -14.37 22.67 8.56
C LYS A 69 -13.62 21.57 9.31
N LEU A 70 -12.73 21.94 10.22
CA LEU A 70 -12.01 20.98 11.06
C LEU A 70 -12.96 20.22 11.99
N ARG A 71 -13.95 20.90 12.58
CA ARG A 71 -14.98 20.25 13.40
C ARG A 71 -15.85 19.30 12.58
N ALA A 72 -16.29 19.71 11.39
CA ALA A 72 -17.05 18.86 10.46
C ALA A 72 -16.28 17.57 10.11
N LEU A 73 -15.01 17.71 9.72
CA LEU A 73 -14.15 16.56 9.41
C LEU A 73 -13.89 15.69 10.64
N ALA A 74 -13.70 16.28 11.82
CA ALA A 74 -13.54 15.55 13.08
C ALA A 74 -14.78 14.70 13.44
N SER A 75 -15.98 15.17 13.07
CA SER A 75 -17.24 14.41 13.20
C SER A 75 -17.51 13.43 12.06
N GLY A 76 -16.61 13.31 11.08
CA GLY A 76 -16.78 12.41 9.93
C GLY A 76 -17.68 12.96 8.81
N GLU A 77 -17.96 14.26 8.80
CA GLU A 77 -18.72 14.91 7.73
C GLU A 77 -17.86 15.06 6.46
N HIS A 78 -18.48 14.88 5.29
CA HIS A 78 -17.86 15.16 4.00
C HIS A 78 -18.10 16.61 3.59
N ILE A 79 -17.03 17.35 3.33
CA ILE A 79 -17.09 18.75 2.91
C ILE A 79 -16.30 18.98 1.61
N PRO A 80 -16.66 19.96 0.76
CA PRO A 80 -15.94 20.22 -0.50
C PRO A 80 -14.51 20.75 -0.30
N ASP A 81 -14.28 21.52 0.75
CA ASP A 81 -13.01 22.22 1.04
C ASP A 81 -12.13 21.47 2.04
N GLY A 82 -12.30 20.16 2.20
CA GLY A 82 -11.45 19.38 3.07
C GLY A 82 -11.72 17.89 2.99
N GLY A 83 -10.77 17.09 3.48
CA GLY A 83 -10.90 15.65 3.43
C GLY A 83 -9.77 14.92 4.13
N LEU A 84 -9.94 13.61 4.23
CA LEU A 84 -8.97 12.69 4.78
C LEU A 84 -8.41 11.79 3.68
N GLY A 85 -7.19 11.31 3.88
CA GLY A 85 -6.54 10.33 3.01
C GLY A 85 -5.59 9.42 3.79
N ASP A 86 -5.31 8.27 3.18
CA ASP A 86 -4.27 7.35 3.63
C ASP A 86 -3.13 7.40 2.61
N ALA A 87 -2.00 7.95 3.06
CA ALA A 87 -0.77 8.05 2.30
C ALA A 87 0.08 6.76 2.35
N GLY A 88 -0.32 5.79 3.16
CA GLY A 88 0.50 4.62 3.48
C GLY A 88 1.70 5.00 4.36
N VAL A 89 2.43 3.96 4.78
CA VAL A 89 3.68 4.10 5.55
C VAL A 89 4.93 4.13 4.68
N ALA A 90 4.79 3.80 3.39
CA ALA A 90 5.85 3.96 2.42
C ALA A 90 6.17 5.46 2.27
N GLY A 91 7.41 5.78 1.89
CA GLY A 91 7.78 7.17 1.58
C GLY A 91 6.90 7.75 0.46
N PRO A 92 7.12 9.03 0.07
CA PRO A 92 6.28 9.69 -0.94
C PRO A 92 6.13 8.85 -2.21
N ARG A 93 4.88 8.77 -2.68
CA ARG A 93 4.51 8.04 -3.90
C ARG A 93 5.03 8.76 -5.14
N ARG A 94 5.28 8.01 -6.21
CA ARG A 94 5.74 8.58 -7.48
C ARG A 94 4.64 9.45 -8.09
N THR A 95 4.96 10.69 -8.41
CA THR A 95 4.02 11.61 -9.08
C THR A 95 4.01 11.37 -10.58
N VAL A 96 2.83 11.14 -11.15
CA VAL A 96 2.63 10.91 -12.58
C VAL A 96 1.69 11.98 -13.12
N PHE A 97 2.13 12.79 -14.07
CA PHE A 97 1.24 13.71 -14.78
C PHE A 97 0.61 13.00 -15.98
N VAL A 98 -0.72 13.03 -16.03
CA VAL A 98 -1.52 12.40 -17.08
C VAL A 98 -2.24 13.48 -17.87
N PHE A 99 -1.99 13.54 -19.16
CA PHE A 99 -2.56 14.53 -20.08
C PHE A 99 -3.67 13.87 -20.89
N PRO A 100 -4.95 14.23 -20.70
CA PRO A 100 -6.04 13.59 -21.41
C PRO A 100 -6.13 14.02 -22.87
N GLY A 101 -6.98 13.32 -23.62
CA GLY A 101 -7.36 13.74 -24.96
C GLY A 101 -8.48 14.78 -24.97
N GLN A 102 -9.15 14.89 -26.11
CA GLN A 102 -10.28 15.80 -26.28
C GLN A 102 -11.51 15.41 -25.42
N GLY A 103 -12.20 16.41 -24.86
CA GLY A 103 -13.44 16.22 -24.11
C GLY A 103 -13.57 17.14 -22.89
N GLY A 104 -12.45 17.62 -22.36
CA GLY A 104 -12.41 18.48 -21.17
C GLY A 104 -12.71 19.96 -21.44
N GLN A 105 -12.82 20.39 -22.69
CA GLN A 105 -12.95 21.79 -23.05
C GLN A 105 -14.29 22.40 -22.62
N TRP A 106 -14.25 23.66 -22.19
CA TRP A 106 -15.43 24.48 -21.89
C TRP A 106 -15.09 25.97 -22.01
N LEU A 107 -16.10 26.82 -22.17
CA LEU A 107 -15.89 28.24 -22.35
C LEU A 107 -15.54 28.89 -21.00
N GLY A 108 -14.41 29.60 -20.95
CA GLY A 108 -13.95 30.25 -19.73
C GLY A 108 -12.93 29.46 -18.93
N MET A 109 -12.58 28.24 -19.37
CA MET A 109 -11.50 27.46 -18.77
C MET A 109 -10.18 28.25 -18.76
N GLY A 110 -9.44 28.15 -17.66
CA GLY A 110 -8.17 28.80 -17.43
C GLY A 110 -8.24 30.29 -17.10
N ARG A 111 -9.39 30.96 -17.15
CA ARG A 111 -9.49 32.42 -16.89
C ARG A 111 -9.08 32.78 -15.46
N GLY A 112 -9.54 32.00 -14.48
CA GLY A 112 -9.25 32.26 -13.07
C GLY A 112 -7.77 32.06 -12.77
N LEU A 113 -7.19 30.96 -13.26
CA LEU A 113 -5.76 30.69 -13.12
C LEU A 113 -4.89 31.66 -13.93
N TYR A 114 -5.34 32.08 -15.11
CA TYR A 114 -4.67 33.14 -15.86
C TYR A 114 -4.57 34.40 -15.02
N ALA A 115 -5.60 34.78 -14.26
CA ALA A 115 -5.55 35.93 -13.37
C ALA A 115 -4.68 35.71 -12.12
N SER A 116 -4.68 34.51 -11.52
CA SER A 116 -4.10 34.28 -10.19
C SER A 116 -2.70 33.65 -10.15
N SER A 117 -2.31 32.86 -11.15
CA SER A 117 -1.05 32.10 -11.20
C SER A 117 -0.09 32.71 -12.24
N PRO A 118 1.03 33.32 -11.80
CA PRO A 118 2.08 33.79 -12.70
C PRO A 118 2.65 32.71 -13.62
N ALA A 119 2.88 31.50 -13.10
CA ALA A 119 3.41 30.39 -13.90
C ALA A 119 2.43 29.92 -14.98
N PHE A 120 1.15 29.78 -14.63
CA PHE A 120 0.09 29.45 -15.60
C PHE A 120 0.01 30.49 -16.70
N ARG A 121 -0.04 31.78 -16.34
CA ARG A 121 -0.13 32.89 -17.30
C ARG A 121 1.04 32.89 -18.27
N ALA A 122 2.27 32.80 -17.76
CA ALA A 122 3.47 32.82 -18.58
C ALA A 122 3.54 31.64 -19.57
N ALA A 123 3.14 30.45 -19.12
CA ALA A 123 3.05 29.26 -19.95
C ALA A 123 1.95 29.40 -21.02
N LEU A 124 0.75 29.87 -20.65
CA LEU A 124 -0.34 30.08 -21.58
C LEU A 124 0.01 31.13 -22.64
N ASP A 125 0.64 32.25 -22.25
CA ASP A 125 1.09 33.28 -23.19
C ASP A 125 2.15 32.75 -24.18
N ALA A 126 3.01 31.82 -23.75
CA ALA A 126 3.99 31.18 -24.63
C ALA A 126 3.31 30.23 -25.63
N CYS A 127 2.36 29.41 -25.16
CA CYS A 127 1.54 28.56 -26.03
C CYS A 127 0.70 29.39 -27.01
N ASP A 128 0.10 30.49 -26.55
CA ASP A 128 -0.70 31.41 -27.36
C ASP A 128 0.10 31.99 -28.53
N ARG A 129 1.32 32.49 -28.28
CA ARG A 129 2.21 32.98 -29.35
C ARG A 129 2.55 31.88 -30.36
N ALA A 130 2.79 30.66 -29.89
CA ALA A 130 3.15 29.54 -30.75
C ALA A 130 1.95 29.09 -31.62
N VAL A 131 0.75 29.02 -31.05
CA VAL A 131 -0.50 28.73 -31.79
C VAL A 131 -0.83 29.85 -32.77
N GLY A 132 -0.66 31.11 -32.35
CA GLY A 132 -0.88 32.28 -33.20
C GLY A 132 0.04 32.29 -34.43
N ALA A 133 1.28 31.84 -34.30
CA ALA A 133 2.22 31.69 -35.42
C ALA A 133 1.79 30.60 -36.43
N GLU A 134 1.14 29.53 -35.97
CA GLU A 134 0.70 28.41 -36.81
C GLU A 134 -0.67 28.64 -37.46
N LEU A 135 -1.63 29.23 -36.72
CA LEU A 135 -3.04 29.30 -37.11
C LEU A 135 -3.61 30.71 -37.25
N GLY A 136 -2.86 31.75 -36.83
CA GLY A 136 -3.28 33.15 -36.96
C GLY A 136 -4.39 33.61 -36.01
N TRP A 137 -4.64 32.88 -34.91
CA TRP A 137 -5.61 33.27 -33.87
C TRP A 137 -5.03 33.05 -32.46
N SER A 138 -5.56 33.79 -31.48
CA SER A 138 -5.13 33.73 -30.08
C SER A 138 -5.99 32.77 -29.25
N VAL A 139 -5.34 31.86 -28.53
CA VAL A 139 -5.94 31.01 -27.51
C VAL A 139 -6.45 31.85 -26.35
N VAL A 140 -5.68 32.85 -25.89
CA VAL A 140 -6.09 33.71 -24.78
C VAL A 140 -7.36 34.49 -25.14
N GLU A 141 -7.44 35.07 -26.34
CA GLU A 141 -8.65 35.75 -26.82
C GLU A 141 -9.83 34.76 -26.94
N LEU A 142 -9.59 33.55 -27.47
CA LEU A 142 -10.62 32.52 -27.54
C LEU A 142 -11.17 32.16 -26.16
N LEU A 143 -10.29 31.97 -25.18
CA LEU A 143 -10.69 31.64 -23.82
C LEU A 143 -11.43 32.80 -23.15
N HIS A 144 -11.16 34.06 -23.50
CA HIS A 144 -11.81 35.26 -22.96
C HIS A 144 -13.03 35.74 -23.76
N ALA A 145 -13.35 35.10 -24.88
CA ALA A 145 -14.48 35.48 -25.72
C ALA A 145 -15.81 35.46 -24.95
N ASP A 146 -16.65 36.45 -25.23
CA ASP A 146 -18.04 36.48 -24.79
C ASP A 146 -18.88 35.72 -25.83
N ALA A 147 -19.16 34.44 -25.54
CA ALA A 147 -19.85 33.52 -26.44
C ALA A 147 -20.74 32.57 -25.62
N ASP A 148 -21.71 31.93 -26.27
CA ASP A 148 -22.59 30.97 -25.57
C ASP A 148 -21.95 29.58 -25.41
N ALA A 149 -21.00 29.22 -26.28
CA ALA A 149 -20.40 27.89 -26.30
C ALA A 149 -18.95 27.91 -26.81
N PHE A 150 -18.17 26.94 -26.33
CA PHE A 150 -16.82 26.69 -26.85
C PHE A 150 -16.90 26.15 -28.30
N PRO A 151 -16.02 26.59 -29.23
CA PRO A 151 -16.09 26.14 -30.62
C PRO A 151 -15.97 24.62 -30.77
N ALA A 152 -16.78 24.04 -31.67
CA ALA A 152 -16.80 22.58 -31.89
C ALA A 152 -15.67 22.06 -32.80
N GLY A 153 -15.02 22.93 -33.59
CA GLY A 153 -14.00 22.55 -34.56
C GLY A 153 -12.73 21.99 -33.90
N VAL A 154 -12.30 20.81 -34.31
CA VAL A 154 -11.11 20.12 -33.76
C VAL A 154 -9.84 20.98 -33.88
N GLU A 155 -9.75 21.79 -34.93
CA GLU A 155 -8.66 22.73 -35.20
C GLU A 155 -8.59 23.91 -34.22
N ARG A 156 -9.66 24.14 -33.43
CA ARG A 156 -9.69 25.10 -32.32
C ARG A 156 -9.61 24.40 -30.97
N VAL A 157 -10.31 23.27 -30.82
CA VAL A 157 -10.36 22.51 -29.57
C VAL A 157 -9.00 21.95 -29.17
N GLN A 158 -8.29 21.29 -30.09
CA GLN A 158 -7.03 20.62 -29.75
C GLN A 158 -5.91 21.59 -29.36
N PRO A 159 -5.64 22.68 -30.12
CA PRO A 159 -4.62 23.64 -29.70
C PRO A 159 -4.96 24.36 -28.39
N ALA A 160 -6.24 24.67 -28.14
CA ALA A 160 -6.66 25.33 -26.90
C ALA A 160 -6.52 24.40 -25.67
N LEU A 161 -6.90 23.13 -25.79
CA LEU A 161 -6.70 22.13 -24.73
C LEU A 161 -5.22 21.95 -24.43
N TRP A 162 -4.39 21.73 -25.47
CA TRP A 162 -2.94 21.60 -25.31
C TRP A 162 -2.34 22.78 -24.54
N ALA A 163 -2.70 24.02 -24.94
CA ALA A 163 -2.19 25.21 -24.28
C ALA A 163 -2.59 25.30 -22.79
N VAL A 164 -3.83 24.95 -22.46
CA VAL A 164 -4.33 24.93 -21.07
C VAL A 164 -3.68 23.81 -20.26
N GLU A 165 -3.51 22.62 -20.82
CA GLU A 165 -2.85 21.49 -20.16
C GLU A 165 -1.39 21.80 -19.83
N VAL A 166 -0.65 22.41 -20.77
CA VAL A 166 0.72 22.89 -20.54
C VAL A 166 0.75 23.96 -19.43
N ALA A 167 -0.17 24.91 -19.47
CA ALA A 167 -0.27 25.95 -18.44
C ALA A 167 -0.64 25.38 -17.05
N LEU A 168 -1.51 24.37 -16.98
CA LEU A 168 -1.84 23.67 -15.75
C LEU A 168 -0.64 22.93 -15.16
N ALA A 169 0.17 22.26 -16.01
CA ALA A 169 1.40 21.64 -15.55
C ALA A 169 2.34 22.67 -14.92
N ALA A 170 2.46 23.87 -15.50
CA ALA A 170 3.22 24.97 -14.91
C ALA A 170 2.65 25.44 -13.56
N ALA A 171 1.32 25.51 -13.43
CA ALA A 171 0.67 25.86 -12.16
C ALA A 171 0.92 24.82 -11.06
N TRP A 172 0.90 23.52 -11.38
CA TRP A 172 1.25 22.48 -10.40
C TRP A 172 2.72 22.57 -9.96
N ARG A 173 3.64 22.86 -10.87
CA ARG A 173 5.05 23.07 -10.54
C ARG A 173 5.26 24.29 -9.65
N GLU A 174 4.52 25.38 -9.88
CA GLU A 174 4.51 26.56 -9.00
C GLU A 174 4.08 26.22 -7.56
N LEU A 175 3.18 25.23 -7.40
CA LEU A 175 2.77 24.71 -6.11
C LEU A 175 3.76 23.69 -5.50
N GLY A 176 4.90 23.43 -6.13
CA GLY A 176 5.91 22.49 -5.65
C GLY A 176 5.62 21.02 -5.98
N VAL A 177 4.76 20.75 -6.97
CA VAL A 177 4.47 19.39 -7.43
C VAL A 177 5.13 19.15 -8.77
N GLU A 178 6.16 18.30 -8.79
CA GLU A 178 6.91 17.95 -9.99
C GLU A 178 6.62 16.51 -10.43
N PRO A 179 6.34 16.27 -11.73
CA PRO A 179 6.17 14.92 -12.23
C PRO A 179 7.51 14.18 -12.26
N ARG A 180 7.48 12.91 -11.89
CA ARG A 180 8.56 11.96 -12.17
C ARG A 180 8.35 11.24 -13.49
N LEU A 181 7.11 11.25 -13.99
CA LEU A 181 6.70 10.58 -15.20
C LEU A 181 5.54 11.34 -15.84
N CYS A 182 5.56 11.44 -17.16
CA CYS A 182 4.46 11.98 -17.97
C CYS A 182 3.82 10.86 -18.80
N VAL A 183 2.49 10.88 -18.93
CA VAL A 183 1.71 10.01 -19.81
C VAL A 183 0.71 10.87 -20.55
N GLY A 184 0.55 10.65 -21.85
CA GLY A 184 -0.49 11.32 -22.63
C GLY A 184 -1.49 10.35 -23.23
N HIS A 185 -2.73 10.78 -23.37
CA HIS A 185 -3.79 10.07 -24.07
C HIS A 185 -4.12 10.79 -25.37
N SER A 186 -3.95 10.12 -26.51
CA SER A 186 -4.23 10.71 -27.83
C SER A 186 -3.44 12.02 -28.05
N MET A 187 -4.14 13.15 -28.20
CA MET A 187 -3.57 14.48 -28.37
C MET A 187 -2.92 15.06 -27.12
N GLY A 188 -3.28 14.58 -25.91
CA GLY A 188 -2.60 14.93 -24.67
C GLY A 188 -1.14 14.49 -24.64
N GLU A 189 -0.75 13.54 -25.49
CA GLU A 189 0.66 13.15 -25.65
C GLU A 189 1.55 14.27 -26.18
N VAL A 190 0.98 15.25 -26.89
CA VAL A 190 1.72 16.46 -27.30
C VAL A 190 2.04 17.35 -26.08
N ALA A 191 1.10 17.48 -25.14
CA ALA A 191 1.35 18.19 -23.88
C ALA A 191 2.34 17.43 -22.99
N ALA A 192 2.21 16.10 -22.90
CA ALA A 192 3.15 15.25 -22.17
C ALA A 192 4.59 15.36 -22.70
N ALA A 193 4.77 15.36 -24.02
CA ALA A 193 6.06 15.53 -24.69
C ALA A 193 6.65 16.93 -24.50
N HIS A 194 5.82 17.97 -24.47
CA HIS A 194 6.28 19.31 -24.16
C HIS A 194 6.72 19.44 -22.69
N VAL A 195 5.87 18.98 -21.76
CA VAL A 195 6.12 19.08 -20.31
C VAL A 195 7.30 18.21 -19.87
N SER A 196 7.59 17.11 -20.57
CA SER A 196 8.77 16.29 -20.34
C SER A 196 10.08 16.93 -20.81
N GLY A 197 10.01 18.02 -21.58
CA GLY A 197 11.15 18.70 -22.19
C GLY A 197 11.55 18.17 -23.58
N ALA A 198 10.86 17.14 -24.09
CA ALA A 198 11.21 16.53 -25.37
C ALA A 198 10.82 17.40 -26.59
N LEU A 199 9.80 18.25 -26.46
CA LEU A 199 9.41 19.21 -27.49
C LEU A 199 9.43 20.65 -26.99
N THR A 200 9.98 21.55 -27.81
CA THR A 200 9.88 22.99 -27.58
C THR A 200 8.41 23.46 -27.73
N PRO A 201 8.04 24.65 -27.22
CA PRO A 201 6.70 25.20 -27.45
C PRO A 201 6.34 25.32 -28.93
N ALA A 202 7.31 25.68 -29.78
CA ALA A 202 7.09 25.82 -31.23
C ALA A 202 6.88 24.46 -31.91
N ASP A 203 7.68 23.45 -31.57
CA ASP A 203 7.54 22.10 -32.12
C ASP A 203 6.22 21.46 -31.69
N ALA A 204 5.87 21.57 -30.40
CA ALA A 204 4.61 21.06 -29.88
C ALA A 204 3.39 21.78 -30.50
N ALA A 205 3.46 23.11 -30.70
CA ALA A 205 2.44 23.86 -31.42
C ALA A 205 2.30 23.41 -32.87
N SER A 206 3.42 23.21 -33.57
CA SER A 206 3.46 22.68 -34.94
C SER A 206 2.76 21.32 -35.02
N VAL A 207 3.06 20.38 -34.10
CA VAL A 207 2.36 19.09 -34.01
C VAL A 207 0.85 19.28 -33.82
N ILE A 208 0.42 20.00 -32.77
CA ILE A 208 -1.00 20.06 -32.41
C ILE A 208 -1.86 20.86 -33.40
N CYS A 209 -1.31 21.93 -33.96
CA CYS A 209 -2.02 22.79 -34.90
C CYS A 209 -2.15 22.11 -36.27
N ARG A 210 -1.06 21.53 -36.79
CA ARG A 210 -1.06 20.91 -38.12
C ARG A 210 -1.87 19.63 -38.14
N ARG A 211 -1.75 18.77 -37.12
CA ARG A 211 -2.57 17.55 -37.01
C ARG A 211 -4.06 17.89 -36.98
N SER A 212 -4.47 18.85 -36.16
CA SER A 212 -5.89 19.15 -35.96
C SER A 212 -6.49 19.85 -37.18
N ARG A 213 -5.72 20.72 -37.84
CA ARG A 213 -6.09 21.30 -39.15
C ARG A 213 -6.28 20.23 -40.22
N LEU A 214 -5.37 19.25 -40.32
CA LEU A 214 -5.50 18.15 -41.28
C LEU A 214 -6.70 17.24 -40.97
N MET A 215 -6.95 16.94 -39.68
CA MET A 215 -8.11 16.15 -39.24
C MET A 215 -9.46 16.77 -39.67
N LYS A 216 -9.53 18.08 -39.89
CA LYS A 216 -10.73 18.72 -40.43
C LYS A 216 -11.17 18.15 -41.79
N ARG A 217 -10.24 17.64 -42.61
CA ARG A 217 -10.53 17.01 -43.91
C ARG A 217 -11.28 15.68 -43.78
N THR A 218 -11.19 15.02 -42.63
CA THR A 218 -11.88 13.75 -42.34
C THR A 218 -13.17 13.95 -41.55
N ALA A 219 -13.54 15.19 -41.23
CA ALA A 219 -14.74 15.51 -40.48
C ALA A 219 -16.00 14.98 -41.18
N GLY A 220 -16.86 14.30 -40.42
CA GLY A 220 -18.12 13.72 -40.90
C GLY A 220 -17.98 12.40 -41.67
N ARG A 221 -16.76 11.88 -41.87
CA ARG A 221 -16.52 10.62 -42.59
C ARG A 221 -16.47 9.38 -41.70
N GLY A 222 -16.53 9.58 -40.38
CA GLY A 222 -16.59 8.52 -39.39
C GLY A 222 -16.95 9.07 -38.02
N ALA A 223 -17.14 8.17 -37.07
CA ALA A 223 -17.50 8.51 -35.69
C ALA A 223 -16.76 7.61 -34.69
N MET A 224 -17.00 7.88 -33.41
CA MET A 224 -16.44 7.13 -32.30
C MET A 224 -17.52 6.76 -31.28
N LEU A 225 -17.44 5.55 -30.72
CA LEU A 225 -18.40 4.98 -29.79
C LEU A 225 -17.65 4.48 -28.54
N ALA A 226 -17.87 5.12 -27.40
CA ALA A 226 -17.38 4.60 -26.12
C ALA A 226 -18.29 3.45 -25.66
N THR A 227 -17.70 2.37 -25.14
CA THR A 227 -18.39 1.14 -24.74
C THR A 227 -17.89 0.66 -23.38
N GLU A 228 -18.80 0.07 -22.59
CA GLU A 228 -18.48 -0.68 -21.36
C GLU A 228 -18.08 -2.12 -21.72
N LEU A 229 -16.99 -2.25 -22.47
CA LEU A 229 -16.40 -3.53 -22.89
C LEU A 229 -14.90 -3.51 -22.63
N SER A 230 -14.36 -4.67 -22.26
CA SER A 230 -12.92 -4.88 -22.28
C SER A 230 -12.38 -4.85 -23.72
N ALA A 231 -11.08 -4.58 -23.85
CA ALA A 231 -10.44 -4.56 -25.17
C ALA A 231 -10.55 -5.92 -25.89
N ALA A 232 -10.59 -7.04 -25.18
CA ALA A 232 -10.77 -8.36 -25.77
C ALA A 232 -12.19 -8.55 -26.32
N GLU A 233 -13.22 -8.19 -25.53
CA GLU A 233 -14.62 -8.29 -25.95
C GLU A 233 -14.93 -7.34 -27.11
N ALA A 234 -14.39 -6.12 -27.07
CA ALA A 234 -14.53 -5.13 -28.13
C ALA A 234 -13.91 -5.63 -29.44
N ARG A 235 -12.70 -6.23 -29.40
CA ARG A 235 -12.07 -6.83 -30.59
C ARG A 235 -12.92 -7.98 -31.14
N HIS A 236 -13.39 -8.89 -30.29
CA HIS A 236 -14.24 -9.99 -30.71
C HIS A 236 -15.56 -9.52 -31.36
N LEU A 237 -16.20 -8.49 -30.80
CA LEU A 237 -17.41 -7.89 -31.35
C LEU A 237 -17.20 -7.35 -32.78
N ILE A 238 -16.06 -6.71 -33.03
CA ILE A 238 -15.80 -6.03 -34.30
C ILE A 238 -15.15 -6.91 -35.37
N GLU A 239 -14.70 -8.13 -35.04
CA GLU A 239 -14.06 -9.08 -35.98
C GLU A 239 -14.87 -9.26 -37.27
N ARG A 240 -16.19 -9.38 -37.16
CA ARG A 240 -17.10 -9.56 -38.31
C ARG A 240 -17.27 -8.32 -39.20
N HIS A 241 -16.83 -7.16 -38.74
CA HIS A 241 -16.96 -5.87 -39.43
C HIS A 241 -15.69 -5.49 -40.23
N GLY A 242 -14.59 -6.26 -40.11
CA GLY A 242 -13.33 -6.01 -40.81
C GLY A 242 -12.77 -4.60 -40.53
N ASP A 243 -12.11 -4.00 -41.53
CA ASP A 243 -11.46 -2.68 -41.40
C ASP A 243 -12.45 -1.49 -41.30
N ARG A 244 -13.75 -1.75 -41.24
CA ARG A 244 -14.77 -0.69 -41.12
C ARG A 244 -14.83 -0.06 -39.74
N VAL A 245 -14.44 -0.80 -38.71
CA VAL A 245 -14.41 -0.37 -37.31
C VAL A 245 -13.17 -0.97 -36.65
N CYS A 246 -12.50 -0.20 -35.81
CA CYS A 246 -11.38 -0.66 -35.01
C CYS A 246 -11.55 -0.24 -33.55
N VAL A 247 -10.78 -0.86 -32.66
CA VAL A 247 -10.54 -0.31 -31.33
C VAL A 247 -9.62 0.90 -31.48
N ALA A 248 -10.08 2.06 -31.03
CA ALA A 248 -9.36 3.34 -31.09
C ALA A 248 -8.68 3.67 -29.77
N ALA A 249 -9.27 3.30 -28.63
CA ALA A 249 -8.68 3.52 -27.32
C ALA A 249 -9.09 2.43 -26.32
N GLU A 250 -8.15 1.98 -25.52
CA GLU A 250 -8.30 1.05 -24.41
C GLU A 250 -8.16 1.87 -23.12
N ASN A 251 -9.27 2.43 -22.64
CA ASN A 251 -9.26 3.44 -21.57
C ASN A 251 -9.17 2.80 -20.18
N ALA A 252 -9.92 1.74 -19.93
CA ALA A 252 -9.95 1.05 -18.64
C ALA A 252 -10.20 -0.46 -18.86
N PRO A 253 -10.06 -1.32 -17.83
CA PRO A 253 -10.29 -2.76 -17.95
C PRO A 253 -11.61 -3.13 -18.61
N ALA A 254 -12.69 -2.38 -18.31
CA ALA A 254 -14.01 -2.54 -18.91
C ALA A 254 -14.46 -1.32 -19.74
N SER A 255 -13.53 -0.46 -20.19
CA SER A 255 -13.86 0.74 -20.98
C SER A 255 -13.02 0.86 -22.24
N THR A 256 -13.68 0.80 -23.40
CA THR A 256 -13.05 0.87 -24.72
C THR A 256 -13.75 1.92 -25.59
N VAL A 257 -13.04 2.48 -26.58
CA VAL A 257 -13.63 3.32 -27.62
C VAL A 257 -13.41 2.68 -28.97
N LEU A 258 -14.50 2.50 -29.72
CA LEU A 258 -14.49 2.06 -31.12
C LEU A 258 -14.48 3.29 -32.03
N ALA A 259 -13.80 3.19 -33.18
CA ALA A 259 -13.84 4.21 -34.24
C ALA A 259 -14.07 3.55 -35.60
N GLY A 260 -14.85 4.21 -36.46
CA GLY A 260 -15.15 3.66 -37.79
C GLY A 260 -16.26 4.41 -38.52
N TYR A 261 -16.84 3.75 -39.52
CA TYR A 261 -17.94 4.29 -40.31
C TYR A 261 -19.24 4.39 -39.49
N GLU A 262 -19.99 5.48 -39.72
CA GLU A 262 -21.22 5.84 -39.00
C GLU A 262 -22.28 4.73 -39.05
N ASP A 263 -22.49 4.15 -40.23
CA ASP A 263 -23.47 3.08 -40.45
C ASP A 263 -23.15 1.82 -39.63
N THR A 264 -21.87 1.49 -39.54
CA THR A 264 -21.38 0.28 -38.88
C THR A 264 -21.43 0.45 -37.36
N LEU A 265 -21.03 1.63 -36.86
CA LEU A 265 -21.16 1.97 -35.44
C LEU A 265 -22.61 2.05 -34.98
N THR A 266 -23.54 2.46 -35.85
CA THR A 266 -24.98 2.48 -35.54
C THR A 266 -25.50 1.06 -35.29
N GLY A 267 -25.16 0.10 -36.15
CA GLY A 267 -25.53 -1.30 -35.93
C GLY A 267 -24.90 -1.92 -34.68
N ILE A 268 -23.66 -1.56 -34.36
CA ILE A 268 -22.99 -2.00 -33.13
C ILE A 268 -23.68 -1.40 -31.89
N GLU A 269 -24.03 -0.12 -31.93
CA GLU A 269 -24.75 0.57 -30.86
C GLU A 269 -26.11 -0.08 -30.56
N GLU A 270 -26.85 -0.45 -31.60
CA GLU A 270 -28.12 -1.19 -31.47
C GLU A 270 -27.91 -2.57 -30.84
N GLU A 271 -26.89 -3.32 -31.26
CA GLU A 271 -26.56 -4.61 -30.65
C GLU A 271 -26.21 -4.48 -29.17
N LEU A 272 -25.35 -3.52 -28.82
CA LEU A 272 -24.92 -3.31 -27.43
C LEU A 272 -26.10 -2.91 -26.55
N ARG A 273 -26.98 -2.04 -27.05
CA ARG A 273 -28.23 -1.71 -26.34
C ARG A 273 -29.13 -2.92 -26.15
N ALA A 274 -29.28 -3.78 -27.16
CA ALA A 274 -30.06 -5.01 -27.05
C ALA A 274 -29.46 -5.99 -26.01
N ARG A 275 -28.14 -5.95 -25.81
CA ARG A 275 -27.40 -6.73 -24.80
C ARG A 275 -27.35 -6.07 -23.42
N GLY A 276 -27.90 -4.87 -23.26
CA GLY A 276 -27.83 -4.10 -22.01
C GLY A 276 -26.43 -3.56 -21.67
N VAL A 277 -25.52 -3.50 -22.65
CA VAL A 277 -24.17 -2.96 -22.47
C VAL A 277 -24.19 -1.46 -22.71
N PHE A 278 -23.63 -0.68 -21.79
CA PHE A 278 -23.57 0.78 -21.96
C PHE A 278 -22.69 1.15 -23.16
N CYS A 279 -23.21 2.04 -23.99
CA CYS A 279 -22.44 2.66 -25.05
C CYS A 279 -22.92 4.10 -25.30
N ARG A 280 -22.00 4.98 -25.70
CA ARG A 280 -22.27 6.40 -25.93
C ARG A 280 -21.42 6.94 -27.07
N ARG A 281 -22.04 7.68 -27.98
CA ARG A 281 -21.30 8.43 -29.00
C ARG A 281 -20.39 9.46 -28.36
N VAL A 282 -19.12 9.47 -28.78
CA VAL A 282 -18.17 10.50 -28.39
C VAL A 282 -18.50 11.75 -29.20
N LYS A 283 -18.54 12.93 -28.56
CA LYS A 283 -18.82 14.21 -29.22
C LYS A 283 -17.63 14.70 -30.04
N VAL A 284 -17.23 13.91 -31.03
CA VAL A 284 -16.21 14.21 -32.03
C VAL A 284 -16.74 13.80 -33.40
N ASN A 285 -16.44 14.59 -34.42
CA ASN A 285 -16.87 14.34 -35.81
C ASN A 285 -15.76 13.71 -36.66
N VAL A 286 -14.73 13.15 -36.03
CA VAL A 286 -13.59 12.50 -36.66
C VAL A 286 -13.35 11.15 -36.00
N ALA A 287 -13.06 10.13 -36.79
CA ALA A 287 -12.69 8.80 -36.32
C ALA A 287 -11.16 8.71 -36.11
N SER A 288 -10.61 9.47 -35.16
CA SER A 288 -9.18 9.38 -34.81
C SER A 288 -8.81 7.98 -34.32
N HIS A 289 -7.54 7.63 -34.42
CA HIS A 289 -7.02 6.32 -34.04
C HIS A 289 -7.60 5.16 -34.87
N SER A 290 -7.77 5.38 -36.19
CA SER A 290 -8.38 4.41 -37.10
C SER A 290 -7.77 4.42 -38.51
N PRO A 291 -8.07 3.38 -39.35
CA PRO A 291 -7.88 3.35 -40.81
C PRO A 291 -8.17 4.65 -41.55
N LEU A 292 -9.18 5.41 -41.10
CA LEU A 292 -9.58 6.66 -41.75
C LEU A 292 -8.51 7.76 -41.67
N MET A 293 -7.51 7.64 -40.80
CA MET A 293 -6.41 8.60 -40.69
C MET A 293 -5.27 8.35 -41.67
N ASP A 294 -5.25 7.20 -42.38
CA ASP A 294 -4.15 6.85 -43.30
C ASP A 294 -3.99 7.88 -44.43
N GLU A 295 -5.07 8.50 -44.87
CA GLU A 295 -5.03 9.54 -45.91
C GLU A 295 -4.33 10.84 -45.47
N LEU A 296 -4.16 11.06 -44.16
CA LEU A 296 -3.52 12.24 -43.61
C LEU A 296 -2.04 11.99 -43.27
N ARG A 297 -1.59 10.74 -43.34
CA ARG A 297 -0.28 10.30 -42.85
C ARG A 297 0.87 10.99 -43.60
N ASP A 298 0.82 11.01 -44.93
CA ASP A 298 1.88 11.58 -45.75
C ASP A 298 1.94 13.10 -45.60
N ASP A 299 0.79 13.76 -45.64
CA ASP A 299 0.68 15.21 -45.43
C ASP A 299 1.19 15.62 -44.04
N LEU A 300 0.77 14.93 -42.98
CA LEU A 300 1.22 15.21 -41.62
C LEU A 300 2.73 14.97 -41.47
N THR A 301 3.26 13.91 -42.07
CA THR A 301 4.69 13.60 -42.02
C THR A 301 5.51 14.69 -42.73
N ALA A 302 5.07 15.13 -43.91
CA ALA A 302 5.72 16.19 -44.66
C ALA A 302 5.66 17.53 -43.91
N GLU A 303 4.50 17.86 -43.34
CA GLU A 303 4.32 19.10 -42.58
C GLU A 303 5.16 19.13 -41.29
N LEU A 304 5.48 17.98 -40.69
CA LEU A 304 6.27 17.88 -39.46
C LEU A 304 7.75 17.51 -39.70
N ALA A 305 8.22 17.50 -40.95
CA ALA A 305 9.59 17.08 -41.28
C ALA A 305 10.71 17.93 -40.63
N HIS A 306 10.38 19.13 -40.14
CA HIS A 306 11.30 20.06 -39.50
C HIS A 306 11.46 19.84 -37.99
N LEU A 307 10.65 18.98 -37.37
CA LEU A 307 10.69 18.75 -35.93
C LEU A 307 12.09 18.33 -35.49
N ALA A 308 12.56 18.90 -34.37
CA ALA A 308 13.82 18.56 -33.73
C ALA A 308 13.60 18.17 -32.27
N PRO A 309 13.04 16.97 -31.98
CA PRO A 309 12.82 16.51 -30.62
C PRO A 309 14.14 16.37 -29.86
N ALA A 310 14.12 16.71 -28.58
CA ALA A 310 15.26 16.64 -27.67
C ALA A 310 15.12 15.48 -26.68
N ASP A 311 16.18 15.19 -25.93
CA ASP A 311 16.14 14.25 -24.80
C ASP A 311 15.18 14.75 -23.72
N ALA A 312 14.27 13.88 -23.28
CA ALA A 312 13.30 14.19 -22.24
C ALA A 312 13.98 14.30 -20.87
N THR A 313 13.73 15.39 -20.15
CA THR A 313 14.20 15.58 -18.77
C THR A 313 13.33 14.86 -17.74
N THR A 314 12.07 14.57 -18.10
CA THR A 314 11.14 13.75 -17.32
C THR A 314 10.77 12.52 -18.14
N ARG A 315 10.77 11.33 -17.53
CA ARG A 315 10.43 10.08 -18.24
C ARG A 315 9.04 10.19 -18.87
N LEU A 316 8.92 9.92 -20.17
CA LEU A 316 7.66 9.89 -20.90
C LEU A 316 7.31 8.44 -21.24
N ILE A 317 6.08 8.01 -20.94
CA ILE A 317 5.57 6.70 -21.37
C ILE A 317 4.54 6.91 -22.46
N SER A 318 4.82 6.35 -23.64
CA SER A 318 3.95 6.44 -24.80
C SER A 318 2.78 5.47 -24.65
N THR A 319 1.56 5.97 -24.80
CA THR A 319 0.36 5.10 -24.86
C THR A 319 0.14 4.51 -26.24
N VAL A 320 0.85 5.02 -27.26
CA VAL A 320 0.83 4.48 -28.63
C VAL A 320 1.75 3.26 -28.75
N ARG A 321 2.95 3.36 -28.17
CA ARG A 321 3.93 2.26 -28.16
C ARG A 321 3.73 1.31 -26.97
N GLY A 322 3.16 1.80 -25.88
CA GLY A 322 3.04 1.06 -24.62
C GLY A 322 4.38 0.94 -23.88
N THR A 323 5.33 1.83 -24.14
CA THR A 323 6.69 1.78 -23.56
C THR A 323 7.21 3.18 -23.28
N ALA A 324 8.29 3.28 -22.50
CA ALA A 324 9.03 4.51 -22.35
C ALA A 324 9.60 4.98 -23.69
N VAL A 325 9.67 6.30 -23.86
CA VAL A 325 10.33 6.98 -24.99
C VAL A 325 11.25 8.05 -24.42
N ASP A 326 12.42 8.22 -25.04
CA ASP A 326 13.50 9.08 -24.53
C ASP A 326 13.44 10.49 -25.11
N GLY A 327 12.62 10.72 -26.15
CA GLY A 327 12.34 12.04 -26.72
C GLY A 327 12.75 12.18 -28.19
N PRO A 328 13.99 11.84 -28.61
CA PRO A 328 14.40 11.91 -30.02
C PRO A 328 13.53 11.08 -30.98
N GLU A 329 12.82 10.08 -30.48
CA GLU A 329 11.92 9.24 -31.28
C GLU A 329 10.60 9.94 -31.66
N LEU A 330 10.28 11.09 -31.05
CA LEU A 330 9.02 11.85 -31.25
C LEU A 330 9.01 12.64 -32.58
N THR A 331 9.41 11.97 -33.66
CA THR A 331 9.56 12.51 -35.01
C THR A 331 8.21 12.67 -35.73
N ALA A 332 8.22 13.23 -36.95
CA ALA A 332 7.04 13.31 -37.80
C ALA A 332 6.30 11.97 -37.97
N SER A 333 7.03 10.87 -38.17
CA SER A 333 6.43 9.53 -38.28
C SER A 333 5.80 9.06 -36.98
N TYR A 334 6.36 9.45 -35.84
CA TYR A 334 5.76 9.15 -34.54
C TYR A 334 4.40 9.82 -34.40
N TRP A 335 4.28 11.10 -34.74
CA TRP A 335 3.02 11.83 -34.62
C TRP A 335 1.96 11.35 -35.61
N ALA A 336 2.37 10.89 -36.79
CA ALA A 336 1.48 10.20 -37.71
C ALA A 336 0.99 8.86 -37.13
N ASP A 337 1.88 8.09 -36.50
CA ASP A 337 1.52 6.86 -35.80
C ASP A 337 0.64 7.15 -34.57
N ASN A 338 0.84 8.24 -33.82
CA ASN A 338 -0.01 8.66 -32.70
C ASN A 338 -1.43 8.99 -33.16
N LEU A 339 -1.59 9.67 -34.30
CA LEU A 339 -2.90 9.98 -34.86
C LEU A 339 -3.63 8.73 -35.35
N ARG A 340 -2.88 7.76 -35.91
CA ARG A 340 -3.39 6.52 -36.49
C ARG A 340 -3.70 5.48 -35.42
N SER A 341 -2.74 5.15 -34.58
CA SER A 341 -2.71 3.89 -33.84
C SER A 341 -3.62 3.93 -32.60
N PRO A 342 -4.10 2.78 -32.10
CA PRO A 342 -4.91 2.73 -30.90
C PRO A 342 -4.16 3.25 -29.67
N VAL A 343 -4.87 3.92 -28.77
CA VAL A 343 -4.35 4.40 -27.49
C VAL A 343 -4.44 3.29 -26.44
N ARG A 344 -3.31 2.78 -25.95
CA ARG A 344 -3.22 1.67 -24.97
C ARG A 344 -3.16 2.15 -23.52
N PHE A 345 -4.10 3.00 -23.11
CA PHE A 345 -4.01 3.73 -21.84
C PHE A 345 -4.07 2.83 -20.60
N THR A 346 -5.05 1.92 -20.51
CA THR A 346 -5.19 1.04 -19.33
C THR A 346 -3.98 0.15 -19.10
N GLY A 347 -3.36 -0.37 -20.18
CA GLY A 347 -2.16 -1.19 -20.08
C GLY A 347 -0.97 -0.37 -19.55
N THR A 348 -0.77 0.83 -20.10
CA THR A 348 0.27 1.75 -19.63
C THR A 348 0.09 2.14 -18.16
N VAL A 349 -1.13 2.45 -17.72
CA VAL A 349 -1.39 2.81 -16.32
C VAL A 349 -1.14 1.62 -15.39
N ALA A 350 -1.56 0.42 -15.78
CA ALA A 350 -1.31 -0.81 -15.01
C ALA A 350 0.19 -1.08 -14.84
N GLU A 351 0.97 -1.00 -15.92
CA GLU A 351 2.43 -1.19 -15.86
C GLU A 351 3.10 -0.17 -14.92
N ILE A 352 2.71 1.11 -15.00
CA ILE A 352 3.23 2.14 -14.10
C ILE A 352 2.85 1.85 -12.64
N ALA A 353 1.63 1.39 -12.38
CA ALA A 353 1.17 1.07 -11.04
C ALA A 353 1.87 -0.17 -10.44
N GLN A 354 2.26 -1.14 -11.28
CA GLN A 354 2.99 -2.34 -10.86
C GLN A 354 4.46 -2.08 -10.52
N GLU A 355 5.10 -1.11 -11.18
CA GLU A 355 6.51 -0.78 -10.90
C GLU A 355 6.71 -0.16 -9.51
N ARG A 356 5.77 0.72 -9.09
CA ARG A 356 5.88 1.51 -7.85
C ARG A 356 4.56 2.22 -7.54
N GLU A 357 4.18 2.26 -6.26
CA GLU A 357 3.10 3.14 -5.77
C GLU A 357 3.20 4.57 -6.33
N SER A 358 2.13 5.00 -6.99
CA SER A 358 2.07 6.24 -7.76
C SER A 358 0.78 7.02 -7.47
N VAL A 359 0.87 8.35 -7.54
CA VAL A 359 -0.29 9.25 -7.56
C VAL A 359 -0.36 9.87 -8.95
N PHE A 360 -1.44 9.59 -9.66
CA PHE A 360 -1.72 10.08 -11.00
C PHE A 360 -2.48 11.40 -10.88
N VAL A 361 -1.94 12.46 -11.48
CA VAL A 361 -2.57 13.78 -11.54
C VAL A 361 -3.03 13.99 -12.97
N GLU A 362 -4.35 14.01 -13.19
CA GLU A 362 -4.91 14.38 -14.49
C GLU A 362 -4.78 15.89 -14.67
N ILE A 363 -3.93 16.29 -15.61
CA ILE A 363 -3.65 17.68 -15.96
C ILE A 363 -4.67 18.13 -16.99
N SER A 364 -5.81 18.64 -16.52
CA SER A 364 -6.93 18.99 -17.41
C SER A 364 -7.86 20.06 -16.83
N PRO A 365 -8.53 20.84 -17.70
CA PRO A 365 -9.55 21.82 -17.28
C PRO A 365 -10.84 21.18 -16.74
N HIS A 366 -11.02 19.88 -16.97
CA HIS A 366 -12.10 19.06 -16.44
C HIS A 366 -11.73 17.57 -16.59
N PRO A 367 -11.97 16.72 -15.56
CA PRO A 367 -11.58 15.32 -15.60
C PRO A 367 -12.28 14.53 -16.71
N VAL A 368 -11.49 13.91 -17.57
CA VAL A 368 -11.93 12.99 -18.64
C VAL A 368 -11.45 11.57 -18.36
N LEU A 369 -10.28 11.41 -17.74
CA LEU A 369 -9.63 10.11 -17.50
C LEU A 369 -9.67 9.66 -16.04
N LEU A 370 -10.11 10.51 -15.11
CA LEU A 370 -10.13 10.21 -13.68
C LEU A 370 -10.84 8.89 -13.35
N ALA A 371 -12.01 8.65 -13.95
CA ALA A 371 -12.75 7.40 -13.75
C ALA A 371 -11.99 6.18 -14.29
N ALA A 372 -11.39 6.29 -15.48
CA ALA A 372 -10.61 5.24 -16.09
C ALA A 372 -9.34 4.91 -15.26
N LEU A 373 -8.64 5.94 -14.79
CA LEU A 373 -7.52 5.79 -13.85
C LEU A 373 -7.96 5.07 -12.57
N GLN A 374 -9.05 5.49 -11.95
CA GLN A 374 -9.55 4.87 -10.72
C GLN A 374 -9.95 3.41 -10.92
N GLU A 375 -10.58 3.07 -12.06
CA GLU A 375 -10.95 1.70 -12.40
C GLU A 375 -9.70 0.82 -12.58
N THR A 376 -8.71 1.26 -13.35
CA THR A 376 -7.45 0.51 -13.54
C THR A 376 -6.72 0.31 -12.20
N LEU A 377 -6.64 1.35 -11.36
CA LEU A 377 -5.93 1.29 -10.07
C LEU A 377 -6.66 0.46 -9.00
N ALA A 378 -7.96 0.22 -9.15
CA ALA A 378 -8.74 -0.60 -8.23
C ALA A 378 -8.62 -2.12 -8.48
N ALA A 379 -7.93 -2.54 -9.56
CA ALA A 379 -7.78 -3.96 -9.85
C ALA A 379 -6.93 -4.68 -8.77
N PRO A 380 -7.27 -5.93 -8.38
CA PRO A 380 -6.62 -6.63 -7.26
C PRO A 380 -5.11 -6.87 -7.42
N GLU A 381 -4.61 -6.78 -8.65
CA GLU A 381 -3.24 -7.07 -9.04
C GLU A 381 -2.29 -5.87 -8.86
N HIS A 382 -2.82 -4.69 -8.51
CA HIS A 382 -2.04 -3.44 -8.40
C HIS A 382 -1.77 -3.04 -6.95
N GLU A 383 -0.58 -2.50 -6.69
CA GLU A 383 -0.31 -1.79 -5.43
C GLU A 383 -1.22 -0.56 -5.31
N ALA A 384 -1.46 -0.10 -4.08
CA ALA A 384 -2.37 1.02 -3.81
C ALA A 384 -1.92 2.31 -4.52
N GLY A 385 -2.54 2.60 -5.68
CA GLY A 385 -2.40 3.86 -6.41
C GLY A 385 -3.58 4.81 -6.18
N ALA A 386 -3.38 6.09 -6.43
CA ALA A 386 -4.44 7.10 -6.33
C ALA A 386 -4.46 8.00 -7.57
N ALA A 387 -5.63 8.58 -7.88
CA ALA A 387 -5.78 9.53 -8.97
C ALA A 387 -6.49 10.81 -8.49
N VAL A 388 -6.00 11.97 -8.96
CA VAL A 388 -6.51 13.30 -8.62
C VAL A 388 -6.66 14.12 -9.90
N ALA A 389 -7.76 14.86 -10.04
CA ALA A 389 -7.94 15.79 -11.15
C ALA A 389 -7.48 17.20 -10.77
N SER A 390 -6.95 17.94 -11.76
CA SER A 390 -6.48 19.32 -11.58
C SER A 390 -7.63 20.29 -11.34
N LEU A 391 -8.59 20.34 -12.26
CA LEU A 391 -9.72 21.26 -12.22
C LEU A 391 -11.03 20.52 -12.49
N CYS A 392 -12.14 21.18 -12.16
CA CYS A 392 -13.48 20.77 -12.58
C CYS A 392 -14.15 21.94 -13.31
N ARG A 393 -15.08 21.64 -14.21
CA ARG A 393 -15.82 22.65 -14.97
C ARG A 393 -16.68 23.47 -14.01
N ASP A 394 -16.81 24.77 -14.29
CA ASP A 394 -17.64 25.72 -13.52
C ASP A 394 -17.22 25.88 -12.05
N ALA A 395 -16.07 25.32 -11.64
CA ALA A 395 -15.49 25.52 -10.32
C ALA A 395 -14.61 26.78 -10.28
N ASP A 396 -14.43 27.33 -9.08
CA ASP A 396 -13.44 28.39 -8.80
C ASP A 396 -12.02 27.81 -8.98
N GLU A 397 -11.43 28.01 -10.16
CA GLU A 397 -10.22 27.29 -10.59
C GLU A 397 -9.01 27.46 -9.64
N PRO A 398 -8.68 28.68 -9.17
CA PRO A 398 -7.61 28.86 -8.18
C PRO A 398 -7.86 28.08 -6.88
N ARG A 399 -9.11 28.03 -6.42
CA ARG A 399 -9.48 27.27 -5.21
C ARG A 399 -9.47 25.76 -5.48
N GLU A 400 -9.95 25.32 -6.63
CA GLU A 400 -10.00 23.91 -7.01
C GLU A 400 -8.60 23.32 -7.16
N LEU A 401 -7.65 24.07 -7.71
CA LEU A 401 -6.25 23.64 -7.78
C LEU A 401 -5.64 23.44 -6.38
N VAL A 402 -5.97 24.32 -5.42
CA VAL A 402 -5.53 24.16 -4.02
C VAL A 402 -6.19 22.93 -3.36
N ARG A 403 -7.47 22.67 -3.63
CA ARG A 403 -8.14 21.44 -3.19
C ARG A 403 -7.48 20.20 -3.80
N ALA A 404 -7.13 20.25 -5.09
CA ALA A 404 -6.44 19.18 -5.79
C ALA A 404 -5.08 18.89 -5.14
N ALA A 405 -4.30 19.91 -4.80
CA ALA A 405 -3.05 19.75 -4.08
C ALA A 405 -3.24 19.14 -2.67
N GLY A 406 -4.28 19.55 -1.95
CA GLY A 406 -4.66 18.95 -0.66
C GLY A 406 -4.99 17.46 -0.79
N ARG A 407 -5.82 17.09 -1.78
CA ARG A 407 -6.15 15.69 -2.09
C ARG A 407 -4.91 14.89 -2.48
N PHE A 408 -4.06 15.45 -3.33
CA PHE A 408 -2.82 14.85 -3.79
C PHE A 408 -1.87 14.55 -2.62
N TRP A 409 -1.65 15.52 -1.72
CA TRP A 409 -0.83 15.30 -0.53
C TRP A 409 -1.45 14.26 0.40
N ALA A 410 -2.77 14.28 0.59
CA ALA A 410 -3.46 13.37 1.50
C ALA A 410 -3.37 11.89 1.08
N VAL A 411 -3.23 11.62 -0.22
CA VAL A 411 -3.06 10.26 -0.76
C VAL A 411 -1.58 9.85 -0.94
N GLY A 412 -0.64 10.60 -0.35
CA GLY A 412 0.78 10.26 -0.34
C GLY A 412 1.63 10.94 -1.41
N GLY A 413 1.08 11.92 -2.14
CA GLY A 413 1.83 12.77 -3.05
C GLY A 413 2.88 13.62 -2.32
N ASP A 414 3.95 13.96 -3.05
CA ASP A 414 5.07 14.76 -2.57
C ASP A 414 4.88 16.22 -2.97
N VAL A 415 4.87 17.12 -2.00
CA VAL A 415 4.70 18.56 -2.21
C VAL A 415 5.91 19.28 -1.63
N ASP A 416 6.63 20.02 -2.46
CA ASP A 416 7.66 20.94 -1.99
C ASP A 416 7.02 22.18 -1.37
N TRP A 417 6.84 22.12 -0.05
CA TRP A 417 6.29 23.22 0.74
C TRP A 417 7.16 24.48 0.72
N GLY A 418 8.43 24.40 0.31
CA GLY A 418 9.29 25.55 0.08
C GLY A 418 8.84 26.39 -1.11
N CYS A 419 8.35 25.75 -2.18
CA CYS A 419 7.72 26.42 -3.32
C CYS A 419 6.36 27.02 -2.94
N TRP A 420 5.57 26.31 -2.14
CA TRP A 420 4.24 26.76 -1.70
C TRP A 420 4.30 28.01 -0.80
N TYR A 421 5.30 28.08 0.09
CA TYR A 421 5.48 29.19 1.03
C TYR A 421 6.80 29.92 0.78
N PRO A 422 6.91 30.69 -0.32
CA PRO A 422 8.13 31.40 -0.65
C PRO A 422 8.41 32.53 0.36
N GLY A 423 9.69 32.76 0.67
CA GLY A 423 10.12 33.82 1.59
C GLY A 423 10.00 33.46 3.08
N PRO A 424 10.20 34.43 3.99
CA PRO A 424 10.17 34.17 5.42
C PRO A 424 8.75 33.79 5.88
N VAL A 425 8.68 32.74 6.71
CA VAL A 425 7.50 32.28 7.43
C VAL A 425 7.84 32.28 8.91
N ARG A 426 6.96 32.84 9.75
CA ARG A 426 7.15 32.77 11.20
C ARG A 426 6.70 31.40 11.69
N THR A 427 7.56 30.71 12.43
CA THR A 427 7.15 29.49 13.14
C THR A 427 6.27 29.88 14.32
N VAL A 428 5.05 29.35 14.38
CA VAL A 428 4.07 29.65 15.44
C VAL A 428 3.80 28.40 16.29
N PRO A 429 3.41 28.54 17.57
CA PRO A 429 3.04 27.39 18.38
C PRO A 429 1.78 26.74 17.82
N LEU A 430 1.84 25.43 17.59
CA LEU A 430 0.70 24.61 17.17
C LEU A 430 0.35 23.57 18.24
N PRO A 431 -0.88 23.03 18.26
CA PRO A 431 -1.26 21.93 19.13
C PRO A 431 -0.24 20.78 19.14
N HIS A 432 -0.11 20.14 20.30
CA HIS A 432 0.70 18.94 20.46
C HIS A 432 0.04 17.74 19.79
N TYR A 433 0.86 16.76 19.42
CA TYR A 433 0.38 15.51 18.87
C TYR A 433 -0.49 14.74 19.89
N PRO A 434 -1.73 14.35 19.56
CA PRO A 434 -2.61 13.62 20.47
C PRO A 434 -2.29 12.13 20.45
N TRP A 435 -1.37 11.70 21.31
CA TRP A 435 -0.99 10.29 21.45
C TRP A 435 -2.20 9.38 21.70
N ASP A 436 -2.22 8.21 21.05
CA ASP A 436 -3.12 7.12 21.44
C ASP A 436 -2.57 6.51 22.74
N LEU A 437 -3.06 7.02 23.86
CA LEU A 437 -2.58 6.62 25.18
C LEU A 437 -3.11 5.23 25.53
N THR A 438 -2.18 4.29 25.68
CA THR A 438 -2.43 3.00 26.34
C THR A 438 -1.73 3.02 27.69
N GLU A 439 -2.45 2.71 28.76
CA GLU A 439 -1.86 2.64 30.10
C GLU A 439 -1.13 1.30 30.29
N PHE A 440 0.20 1.35 30.39
CA PHE A 440 1.01 0.17 30.71
C PHE A 440 1.29 0.14 32.22
N ARG A 441 0.69 -0.82 32.95
CA ARG A 441 0.93 -1.02 34.39
C ARG A 441 1.90 -2.17 34.63
N HIS A 442 3.03 -1.90 35.28
CA HIS A 442 3.95 -2.94 35.74
C HIS A 442 3.35 -3.65 36.97
N ARG A 443 2.77 -4.84 36.79
CA ARG A 443 2.30 -5.68 37.89
C ARG A 443 3.44 -6.61 38.32
N PRO A 444 3.98 -6.52 39.55
CA PRO A 444 5.00 -7.45 40.01
C PRO A 444 4.42 -8.87 40.05
N LEU A 445 5.16 -9.83 39.49
CA LEU A 445 4.80 -11.25 39.52
C LEU A 445 5.00 -11.78 40.95
N PRO A 446 4.10 -12.63 41.48
CA PRO A 446 4.31 -13.28 42.76
C PRO A 446 5.46 -14.28 42.67
N GLU A 447 6.45 -14.14 43.55
CA GLU A 447 7.54 -15.10 43.69
C GLU A 447 7.00 -16.45 44.20
N THR A 448 6.92 -17.43 43.31
CA THR A 448 6.56 -18.81 43.67
C THR A 448 7.81 -19.54 44.16
N HIS A 449 7.99 -19.57 45.48
CA HIS A 449 8.93 -20.50 46.13
C HIS A 449 8.40 -21.93 46.05
N HIS A 450 9.06 -22.82 45.30
CA HIS A 450 8.79 -24.27 45.36
C HIS A 450 10.03 -25.06 45.79
N ALA A 451 9.75 -26.07 46.61
CA ALA A 451 10.67 -26.75 47.50
C ALA A 451 11.53 -27.82 46.81
N SER A 452 12.72 -28.03 47.38
CA SER A 452 13.73 -29.03 46.99
C SER A 452 13.20 -30.46 47.10
N ALA A 453 13.39 -31.26 46.04
CA ALA A 453 13.40 -32.72 46.09
C ALA A 453 14.79 -33.22 45.68
N ALA A 454 15.38 -34.08 46.50
CA ALA A 454 16.67 -34.71 46.22
C ALA A 454 16.49 -35.87 45.22
N VAL A 455 17.21 -35.83 44.10
CA VAL A 455 17.23 -36.91 43.10
C VAL A 455 18.52 -37.71 43.24
N THR A 456 18.40 -38.97 43.66
CA THR A 456 19.46 -39.99 43.68
C THR A 456 19.20 -41.05 42.61
N ALA A 457 19.52 -40.75 41.34
CA ALA A 457 19.65 -41.72 40.24
C ALA A 457 20.41 -41.09 39.05
N PRO A 458 21.15 -41.85 38.22
CA PRO A 458 22.08 -41.30 37.23
C PRO A 458 21.44 -40.66 35.98
N THR A 459 20.11 -40.81 35.82
CA THR A 459 19.32 -40.18 34.76
C THR A 459 17.96 -39.80 35.34
N LEU A 460 17.56 -38.55 35.14
CA LEU A 460 16.23 -38.05 35.47
C LEU A 460 15.28 -38.41 34.33
N GLN A 461 14.11 -38.95 34.67
CA GLN A 461 13.02 -39.20 33.72
C GLN A 461 11.75 -38.52 34.22
N VAL A 462 11.09 -37.77 33.35
CA VAL A 462 9.79 -37.13 33.61
C VAL A 462 8.85 -37.42 32.44
N ASP A 463 7.70 -38.02 32.76
CA ASP A 463 6.67 -38.38 31.79
C ASP A 463 5.46 -37.45 31.96
N VAL A 464 5.11 -36.69 30.92
CA VAL A 464 4.01 -35.73 30.91
C VAL A 464 3.02 -36.06 29.79
N PRO A 465 1.74 -36.32 30.10
CA PRO A 465 0.71 -36.46 29.05
C PRO A 465 0.59 -35.16 28.27
N LEU A 466 0.63 -35.22 26.94
CA LEU A 466 0.54 -34.04 26.07
C LEU A 466 -0.76 -33.26 26.29
N SER A 467 -1.85 -33.96 26.63
CA SER A 467 -3.13 -33.34 27.01
C SER A 467 -3.03 -32.40 28.21
N ARG A 468 -2.09 -32.62 29.14
CA ARG A 468 -1.84 -31.74 30.30
C ARG A 468 -1.09 -30.46 29.96
N LEU A 469 -0.57 -30.34 28.73
CA LEU A 469 0.08 -29.13 28.24
C LEU A 469 -0.91 -28.16 27.57
N GLY A 470 -2.21 -28.44 27.67
CA GLY A 470 -3.26 -27.56 27.15
C GLY A 470 -3.68 -27.88 25.72
N LEU A 471 -3.50 -29.12 25.26
CA LEU A 471 -3.84 -29.56 23.89
C LEU A 471 -5.25 -29.15 23.44
N HIS A 472 -6.24 -29.19 24.35
CA HIS A 472 -7.62 -28.76 24.05
C HIS A 472 -7.76 -27.24 23.81
N GLU A 473 -6.86 -26.43 24.37
CA GLU A 473 -6.83 -24.97 24.24
C GLU A 473 -6.02 -24.52 23.02
N TRP A 474 -5.22 -25.41 22.42
CA TRP A 474 -4.41 -25.16 21.22
C TRP A 474 -5.26 -25.14 19.94
N GLY A 475 -6.41 -25.82 19.95
CA GLY A 475 -7.24 -26.03 18.75
C GLY A 475 -6.44 -26.73 17.64
N GLU A 476 -6.52 -26.21 16.43
CA GLU A 476 -5.80 -26.74 15.26
C GLU A 476 -4.33 -26.28 15.14
N GLY A 477 -3.83 -25.49 16.11
CA GLY A 477 -2.43 -25.05 16.13
C GLY A 477 -2.04 -24.17 14.94
N VAL A 478 -0.81 -24.34 14.45
CA VAL A 478 -0.33 -23.79 13.17
C VAL A 478 -0.22 -24.95 12.18
N ARG A 479 -1.06 -24.97 11.15
CA ARG A 479 -1.05 -26.03 10.14
C ARG A 479 -0.13 -25.66 8.99
N LEU A 480 0.59 -26.64 8.50
CA LEU A 480 1.49 -26.49 7.35
C LEU A 480 1.15 -27.56 6.32
N HIS A 481 0.64 -27.12 5.17
CA HIS A 481 0.17 -28.02 4.10
C HIS A 481 -0.79 -29.13 4.61
N GLY A 482 -1.68 -28.78 5.56
CA GLY A 482 -2.70 -29.68 6.11
C GLY A 482 -2.27 -30.54 7.30
N ILE A 483 -0.98 -30.54 7.67
CA ILE A 483 -0.46 -31.22 8.86
C ILE A 483 -0.43 -30.22 10.02
N ALA A 484 -0.90 -30.60 11.20
CA ALA A 484 -0.88 -29.76 12.39
C ALA A 484 0.22 -30.25 13.36
N PRO A 485 1.50 -29.91 13.16
CA PRO A 485 2.56 -30.42 14.02
C PRO A 485 2.43 -29.90 15.45
N VAL A 486 2.76 -30.75 16.44
CA VAL A 486 3.04 -30.29 17.79
C VAL A 486 4.17 -29.26 17.70
N PRO A 487 3.97 -28.02 18.21
CA PRO A 487 4.96 -26.98 18.05
C PRO A 487 6.31 -27.37 18.64
N PRO A 488 7.45 -27.18 17.92
CA PRO A 488 8.77 -27.44 18.45
C PRO A 488 9.01 -26.78 19.81
N ALA A 489 8.47 -25.58 20.02
CA ALA A 489 8.59 -24.88 21.29
C ALA A 489 8.05 -25.67 22.51
N VAL A 490 7.07 -26.57 22.32
CA VAL A 490 6.57 -27.47 23.37
C VAL A 490 7.69 -28.39 23.87
N HIS A 491 8.44 -29.01 22.95
CA HIS A 491 9.53 -29.92 23.31
C HIS A 491 10.69 -29.16 23.99
N LEU A 492 11.03 -27.98 23.46
CA LEU A 492 12.11 -27.14 24.00
C LEU A 492 11.80 -26.66 25.42
N ALA A 493 10.60 -26.15 25.65
CA ALA A 493 10.18 -25.69 26.96
C ALA A 493 10.06 -26.87 27.94
N THR A 494 9.58 -28.05 27.51
CA THR A 494 9.51 -29.23 28.36
C THR A 494 10.90 -29.64 28.87
N LEU A 495 11.93 -29.58 28.01
CA LEU A 495 13.33 -29.84 28.42
C LEU A 495 13.81 -28.83 29.47
N LEU A 496 13.57 -27.54 29.23
CA LEU A 496 14.01 -26.47 30.12
C LEU A 496 13.28 -26.48 31.47
N THR A 497 11.96 -26.71 31.48
CA THR A 497 11.18 -26.82 32.71
C THR A 497 11.60 -28.04 33.51
N THR A 498 11.75 -29.21 32.86
CA THR A 498 12.24 -30.43 33.52
C THR A 498 13.61 -30.22 34.16
N ALA A 499 14.51 -29.54 33.46
CA ALA A 499 15.83 -29.22 33.99
C ALA A 499 15.76 -28.30 35.21
N ARG A 500 14.95 -27.24 35.16
CA ARG A 500 14.77 -26.28 36.27
C ARG A 500 14.17 -26.92 37.51
N ASP A 501 13.19 -27.80 37.33
CA ASP A 501 12.46 -28.39 38.45
C ASP A 501 13.29 -29.43 39.19
N ALA A 502 14.22 -30.10 38.50
CA ALA A 502 14.89 -31.29 39.03
C ALA A 502 16.39 -31.15 39.27
N LEU A 503 17.06 -30.11 38.74
CA LEU A 503 18.49 -29.91 38.90
C LEU A 503 18.79 -28.68 39.78
N PRO A 504 19.66 -28.82 40.79
CA PRO A 504 20.16 -27.67 41.55
C PRO A 504 21.15 -26.85 40.71
N GLY A 505 21.02 -25.52 40.73
CA GLY A 505 21.72 -24.61 39.83
C GLY A 505 20.71 -23.89 38.95
N GLY A 506 20.83 -22.57 38.80
CA GLY A 506 19.79 -21.69 38.27
C GLY A 506 19.41 -21.90 36.79
N MET A 507 19.29 -20.81 36.05
CA MET A 507 18.81 -20.84 34.67
C MET A 507 19.63 -21.76 33.74
N PHE A 508 18.95 -22.60 32.96
CA PHE A 508 19.56 -23.45 31.94
C PHE A 508 19.28 -22.95 30.52
N ARG A 509 20.21 -23.26 29.60
CA ARG A 509 20.04 -23.11 28.15
C ARG A 509 20.17 -24.44 27.43
N LEU A 510 19.44 -24.59 26.33
CA LEU A 510 19.64 -25.70 25.39
C LEU A 510 20.68 -25.29 24.35
N ALA A 511 21.63 -26.16 24.05
CA ALA A 511 22.62 -26.02 23.01
C ALA A 511 22.56 -27.21 22.03
N GLU A 512 22.91 -26.97 20.77
CA GLU A 512 22.93 -27.98 19.71
C GLU A 512 21.64 -28.82 19.62
N VAL A 513 20.51 -28.11 19.61
CA VAL A 513 19.20 -28.73 19.54
C VAL A 513 18.97 -29.35 18.17
N THR A 514 18.56 -30.62 18.14
CA THR A 514 18.08 -31.31 16.93
C THR A 514 16.62 -31.70 17.11
N LEU A 515 15.79 -31.39 16.13
CA LEU A 515 14.39 -31.81 16.11
C LEU A 515 14.23 -33.13 15.37
N GLY A 516 13.21 -33.90 15.75
CA GLY A 516 12.84 -35.15 15.08
C GLY A 516 12.53 -34.96 13.60
N THR A 517 12.80 -36.01 12.80
CA THR A 517 12.58 -35.98 11.34
C THR A 517 11.10 -36.11 10.96
N GLU A 518 10.29 -36.70 11.82
CA GLU A 518 8.85 -36.86 11.64
C GLU A 518 8.12 -35.94 12.63
N PRO A 519 7.31 -34.97 12.15
CA PRO A 519 6.52 -34.14 13.05
C PRO A 519 5.45 -35.00 13.72
N LEU A 520 5.28 -34.82 15.03
CA LEU A 520 4.17 -35.39 15.76
C LEU A 520 2.90 -34.60 15.39
N ASP A 521 1.93 -35.21 14.70
CA ASP A 521 0.68 -34.55 14.33
C ASP A 521 -0.25 -34.40 15.54
N LEU A 522 -0.77 -33.20 15.76
CA LEU A 522 -1.69 -32.85 16.84
C LEU A 522 -2.98 -33.66 16.78
N THR A 523 -3.44 -34.02 15.57
CA THR A 523 -4.69 -34.80 15.41
C THR A 523 -4.60 -36.21 15.99
N ASP A 524 -3.38 -36.75 16.08
CA ASP A 524 -3.11 -38.12 16.55
C ASP A 524 -2.49 -38.15 17.96
N SER A 525 -2.59 -37.02 18.70
CA SER A 525 -1.79 -36.74 19.88
C SER A 525 -2.53 -36.71 21.22
N HIS A 526 -3.83 -37.06 21.24
CA HIS A 526 -4.66 -36.96 22.45
C HIS A 526 -4.19 -37.86 23.60
N ASP A 527 -3.68 -39.06 23.30
CA ASP A 527 -3.19 -40.02 24.31
C ASP A 527 -1.65 -40.14 24.34
N VAL A 528 -0.93 -39.18 23.76
CA VAL A 528 0.54 -39.21 23.69
C VAL A 528 1.16 -38.80 25.02
N LEU A 529 2.15 -39.57 25.46
CA LEU A 529 3.00 -39.26 26.61
C LEU A 529 4.34 -38.69 26.12
N LEU A 530 4.70 -37.49 26.55
CA LEU A 530 6.03 -36.94 26.34
C LEU A 530 6.95 -37.39 27.48
N ARG A 531 7.95 -38.21 27.15
CA ARG A 531 9.00 -38.65 28.05
C ARG A 531 10.23 -37.77 27.87
N THR A 532 10.61 -37.07 28.93
CA THR A 532 11.84 -36.28 28.99
C THR A 532 12.90 -37.02 29.78
N LEU A 533 14.06 -37.21 29.18
CA LEU A 533 15.22 -37.85 29.81
C LEU A 533 16.35 -36.82 29.93
N VAL A 534 16.93 -36.67 31.12
CA VAL A 534 18.11 -35.81 31.35
C VAL A 534 19.20 -36.66 32.01
N SER A 535 20.35 -36.77 31.34
CA SER A 535 21.48 -37.53 31.85
C SER A 535 22.16 -36.83 33.04
N GLY A 536 22.92 -37.61 33.80
CA GLY A 536 24.01 -37.06 34.62
C GLY A 536 25.00 -36.23 33.78
N PRO A 537 25.77 -35.34 34.42
CA PRO A 537 26.79 -34.57 33.73
C PRO A 537 27.91 -35.49 33.25
N ASP A 538 28.41 -35.27 32.05
CA ASP A 538 29.59 -35.96 31.52
C ASP A 538 30.90 -35.38 32.11
N SER A 539 32.06 -35.87 31.63
CA SER A 539 33.38 -35.41 32.07
C SER A 539 33.67 -33.93 31.79
N HIS A 540 32.83 -33.26 31.00
CA HIS A 540 32.90 -31.84 30.68
C HIS A 540 31.76 -31.03 31.33
N GLY A 541 30.96 -31.65 32.21
CA GLY A 541 29.83 -31.01 32.88
C GLY A 541 28.58 -30.85 31.99
N VAL A 542 28.58 -31.40 30.78
CA VAL A 542 27.46 -31.30 29.84
C VAL A 542 26.44 -32.40 30.14
N ARG A 543 25.17 -32.05 30.17
CA ARG A 543 24.06 -33.00 30.33
C ARG A 543 23.36 -33.17 28.99
N ARG A 544 23.05 -34.40 28.61
CA ARG A 544 22.23 -34.67 27.42
C ARG A 544 20.77 -34.75 27.83
N ALA A 545 19.91 -34.06 27.08
CA ALA A 545 18.48 -34.05 27.33
C ALA A 545 17.71 -34.45 26.05
N THR A 546 16.70 -35.31 26.17
CA THR A 546 15.87 -35.76 25.05
C THR A 546 14.39 -35.74 25.42
N VAL A 547 13.53 -35.46 24.43
CA VAL A 547 12.07 -35.64 24.52
C VAL A 547 11.64 -36.65 23.49
N GLU A 548 10.92 -37.67 23.95
CA GLU A 548 10.32 -38.70 23.10
C GLU A 548 8.81 -38.73 23.29
N ALA A 549 8.06 -38.92 22.19
CA ALA A 549 6.63 -39.17 22.22
C ALA A 549 6.35 -40.67 22.24
N HIS A 550 5.58 -41.12 23.22
CA HIS A 550 5.18 -42.51 23.42
C HIS A 550 3.67 -42.62 23.24
N ARG A 551 3.22 -43.44 22.28
CA ARG A 551 1.80 -43.74 22.07
C ARG A 551 1.37 -44.95 22.92
N PRO A 552 0.11 -45.01 23.38
CA PRO A 552 -0.41 -46.18 24.08
C PRO A 552 -0.24 -47.44 23.25
N GLY A 553 0.34 -48.50 23.84
CA GLY A 553 0.55 -49.79 23.17
C GLY A 553 1.77 -49.88 22.25
N SER A 554 2.49 -48.78 21.98
CA SER A 554 3.79 -48.82 21.31
C SER A 554 4.91 -49.10 22.31
N ARG A 555 5.89 -49.93 21.92
CA ARG A 555 7.13 -50.11 22.70
C ARG A 555 8.24 -49.14 22.31
N ASP A 556 8.16 -48.57 21.11
CA ASP A 556 9.15 -47.66 20.57
C ASP A 556 8.64 -46.21 20.68
N GLY A 557 9.47 -45.34 21.25
CA GLY A 557 9.23 -43.90 21.33
C GLY A 557 9.71 -43.18 20.08
N ILE A 558 9.01 -42.11 19.71
CA ILE A 558 9.39 -41.23 18.59
C ILE A 558 10.22 -40.08 19.15
N LEU A 559 11.46 -39.92 18.70
CA LEU A 559 12.32 -38.80 19.12
C LEU A 559 11.75 -37.47 18.60
N CYS A 560 11.35 -36.58 19.51
CA CYS A 560 10.83 -35.26 19.17
C CYS A 560 11.94 -34.20 19.17
N ALA A 561 12.82 -34.22 20.17
CA ALA A 561 13.94 -33.30 20.28
C ALA A 561 15.09 -33.89 21.10
N SER A 562 16.32 -33.49 20.78
CA SER A 562 17.52 -33.74 21.57
C SER A 562 18.35 -32.47 21.70
N ALA A 563 18.99 -32.28 22.85
CA ALA A 563 19.82 -31.11 23.13
C ALA A 563 20.91 -31.40 24.17
N GLU A 564 21.93 -30.54 24.19
CA GLU A 564 22.84 -30.39 25.32
C GLU A 564 22.29 -29.33 26.28
N LEU A 565 22.18 -29.67 27.55
CA LEU A 565 21.78 -28.76 28.61
C LEU A 565 23.04 -28.15 29.23
N ARG A 566 23.11 -26.81 29.24
CA ARG A 566 24.21 -26.04 29.82
C ARG A 566 23.66 -25.04 30.83
N GLU A 567 24.38 -24.83 31.93
CA GLU A 567 24.08 -23.74 32.86
C GLU A 567 24.29 -22.40 32.14
N SER A 568 23.38 -21.45 32.37
CA SER A 568 23.43 -20.10 31.78
C SER A 568 23.83 -19.10 32.87
N ASP A 569 24.93 -18.39 32.64
CA ASP A 569 25.32 -17.26 33.47
C ASP A 569 24.37 -16.08 33.16
N SER A 570 23.51 -15.72 34.12
CA SER A 570 22.49 -14.66 34.02
C SER A 570 23.02 -13.23 33.76
N SER A 571 24.27 -13.07 33.31
CA SER A 571 25.00 -11.79 33.34
C SER A 571 25.07 -11.02 32.01
N GLU A 572 24.61 -11.55 30.88
CA GLU A 572 24.59 -10.77 29.62
C GLU A 572 23.23 -10.08 29.41
N ALA A 573 23.04 -8.97 30.13
CA ALA A 573 21.97 -8.03 29.87
C ALA A 573 22.18 -7.37 28.49
N VAL A 574 21.58 -7.94 27.45
CA VAL A 574 21.46 -7.27 26.16
C VAL A 574 20.41 -6.17 26.31
N ASP A 575 20.78 -4.93 25.96
CA ASP A 575 19.85 -3.81 25.85
C ASP A 575 18.87 -4.05 24.68
N GLY A 576 17.74 -4.69 24.98
CA GLY A 576 16.75 -5.07 23.98
C GLY A 576 15.97 -3.87 23.42
N SER A 577 15.88 -2.75 24.15
CA SER A 577 15.23 -1.53 23.66
C SER A 577 15.98 -0.95 22.46
N ALA A 578 17.31 -0.88 22.53
CA ALA A 578 18.13 -0.47 21.39
C ALA A 578 17.98 -1.40 20.18
N SER A 579 17.77 -2.70 20.40
CA SER A 579 17.53 -3.68 19.33
C SER A 579 16.20 -3.44 18.61
N ILE A 580 15.12 -3.16 19.35
CA ILE A 580 13.80 -2.85 18.79
C ILE A 580 13.87 -1.58 17.94
N ASP A 581 14.43 -0.49 18.50
CA ASP A 581 14.54 0.79 17.79
C ASP A 581 15.39 0.65 16.52
N THR A 582 16.49 -0.09 16.60
CA THR A 582 17.34 -0.33 15.43
C THR A 582 16.60 -1.17 14.38
N ALA A 583 15.86 -2.20 14.79
CA ALA A 583 15.07 -3.01 13.87
C ALA A 583 13.95 -2.20 13.23
N LEU A 584 13.19 -1.39 13.98
CA LEU A 584 12.15 -0.49 13.47
C LEU A 584 12.71 0.60 12.54
N GLY A 585 13.94 1.07 12.80
CA GLY A 585 14.63 2.00 11.89
C GLY A 585 14.94 1.41 10.51
N ARG A 586 15.10 0.08 10.44
CA ARG A 586 15.43 -0.69 9.24
C ARG A 586 14.21 -1.29 8.54
N CYS A 587 13.29 -1.86 9.31
CA CYS A 587 12.06 -2.51 8.85
C CYS A 587 10.96 -1.45 8.67
N ARG A 588 10.80 -0.94 7.45
CA ARG A 588 9.86 0.16 7.16
C ARG A 588 8.55 -0.28 6.51
N GLN A 589 8.50 -1.52 5.99
CA GLN A 589 7.28 -2.04 5.39
C GLN A 589 6.37 -2.58 6.49
N TYR A 590 5.23 -1.92 6.70
CA TYR A 590 4.22 -2.36 7.67
C TYR A 590 3.30 -3.43 7.09
N LEU A 591 2.95 -4.41 7.92
CA LEU A 591 1.92 -5.41 7.69
C LEU A 591 0.93 -5.35 8.85
N SER A 592 -0.36 -5.17 8.51
CA SER A 592 -1.43 -5.38 9.47
C SER A 592 -1.54 -6.87 9.83
N ALA A 593 -2.21 -7.18 10.95
CA ALA A 593 -2.47 -8.57 11.35
C ALA A 593 -3.16 -9.37 10.22
N ALA A 594 -4.16 -8.78 9.55
CA ALA A 594 -4.85 -9.44 8.42
C ALA A 594 -3.93 -9.66 7.21
N ALA A 595 -3.05 -8.71 6.91
CA ALA A 595 -2.09 -8.86 5.82
C ALA A 595 -1.02 -9.92 6.14
N PHE A 596 -0.63 -10.04 7.40
CA PHE A 596 0.24 -11.10 7.89
C PHE A 596 -0.42 -12.49 7.80
N ASP A 597 -1.69 -12.62 8.21
CA ASP A 597 -2.45 -13.87 8.06
C ASP A 597 -2.53 -14.28 6.57
N ALA A 598 -2.83 -13.33 5.68
CA ALA A 598 -2.86 -13.60 4.24
C ALA A 598 -1.49 -14.00 3.68
N LEU A 599 -0.40 -13.41 4.20
CA LEU A 599 0.97 -13.81 3.85
C LEU A 599 1.26 -15.25 4.28
N ALA A 600 0.90 -15.60 5.52
CA ALA A 600 1.06 -16.95 6.05
C ALA A 600 0.32 -17.97 5.17
N THR A 601 -0.93 -17.69 4.80
CA THR A 601 -1.73 -18.55 3.91
C THR A 601 -1.07 -18.76 2.55
N ARG A 602 -0.56 -17.69 1.90
CA ARG A 602 0.15 -17.81 0.61
C ARG A 602 1.41 -18.68 0.72
N GLN A 603 2.03 -18.73 1.89
CA GLN A 603 3.21 -19.55 2.15
C GLN A 603 2.86 -20.96 2.65
N GLY A 604 1.58 -21.33 2.72
CA GLY A 604 1.12 -22.66 3.11
C GLY A 604 0.89 -22.84 4.61
N TYR A 605 0.88 -21.75 5.40
CA TYR A 605 0.61 -21.75 6.83
C TYR A 605 -0.82 -21.31 7.13
N GLU A 606 -1.51 -22.07 7.97
CA GLU A 606 -2.81 -21.70 8.53
C GLU A 606 -2.63 -21.49 10.04
N ILE A 607 -2.76 -20.24 10.50
CA ILE A 607 -2.58 -19.89 11.92
C ILE A 607 -3.94 -19.97 12.63
N GLY A 608 -4.09 -20.97 13.49
CA GLY A 608 -5.26 -21.15 14.34
C GLY A 608 -5.46 -20.00 15.32
N GLU A 609 -6.72 -19.75 15.71
CA GLU A 609 -7.11 -18.59 16.52
C GLU A 609 -6.30 -18.46 17.81
N ALA A 610 -6.03 -19.58 18.49
CA ALA A 610 -5.28 -19.59 19.74
C ALA A 610 -3.83 -19.10 19.61
N PHE A 611 -3.26 -19.20 18.39
CA PHE A 611 -1.87 -18.85 18.08
C PHE A 611 -1.73 -17.47 17.42
N ARG A 612 -2.83 -16.73 17.17
CA ARG A 612 -2.78 -15.39 16.58
C ARG A 612 -2.29 -14.37 17.60
N ALA A 613 -0.99 -14.09 17.54
CA ALA A 613 -0.32 -13.17 18.45
C ALA A 613 0.15 -11.88 17.77
N VAL A 614 0.31 -11.85 16.44
CA VAL A 614 0.80 -10.66 15.72
C VAL A 614 -0.27 -9.56 15.74
N ASP A 615 0.06 -8.43 16.35
CA ASP A 615 -0.79 -7.24 16.38
C ASP A 615 -0.35 -6.24 15.31
N GLN A 616 0.94 -5.94 15.27
CA GLN A 616 1.58 -5.04 14.31
C GLN A 616 2.91 -5.63 13.88
N LEU A 617 3.22 -5.60 12.58
CA LEU A 617 4.47 -6.15 12.08
C LEU A 617 5.12 -5.20 11.09
N TRP A 618 6.44 -5.06 11.17
CA TRP A 618 7.26 -4.35 10.20
C TRP A 618 8.33 -5.29 9.67
N ARG A 619 8.64 -5.20 8.38
CA ARG A 619 9.61 -6.06 7.71
C ARG A 619 10.52 -5.33 6.75
N ARG A 620 11.57 -6.03 6.37
CA ARG A 620 12.36 -5.88 5.14
C ARG A 620 12.85 -7.26 4.72
N GLU A 621 13.57 -7.35 3.61
CA GLU A 621 14.18 -8.63 3.24
C GLU A 621 15.13 -9.13 4.34
N GLY A 622 14.91 -10.37 4.81
CA GLY A 622 15.73 -11.02 5.82
C GLY A 622 15.51 -10.56 7.25
N GLU A 623 14.55 -9.68 7.54
CA GLU A 623 14.33 -9.18 8.90
C GLU A 623 12.86 -8.78 9.13
N ALA A 624 12.34 -9.10 10.32
CA ALA A 624 11.01 -8.69 10.76
C ALA A 624 11.04 -8.28 12.23
N VAL A 625 10.26 -7.27 12.58
CA VAL A 625 9.99 -6.85 13.96
C VAL A 625 8.49 -6.78 14.15
N ALA A 626 7.97 -7.44 15.17
CA ALA A 626 6.54 -7.51 15.42
C ALA A 626 6.21 -7.14 16.85
N ARG A 627 5.17 -6.32 17.02
CA ARG A 627 4.47 -6.17 18.29
C ARG A 627 3.46 -7.31 18.39
N MET A 628 3.57 -8.03 19.48
CA MET A 628 2.84 -9.25 19.76
C MET A 628 1.94 -9.03 20.96
N ARG A 629 0.74 -9.63 20.92
CA ARG A 629 -0.11 -9.83 22.08
C ARG A 629 0.04 -11.25 22.57
N ARG A 630 -0.20 -11.46 23.87
CA ARG A 630 -0.20 -12.79 24.46
C ARG A 630 -1.19 -13.69 23.71
N PRO A 631 -0.73 -14.83 23.17
CA PRO A 631 -1.63 -15.76 22.51
C PRO A 631 -2.58 -16.40 23.52
N LYS A 632 -3.74 -16.85 23.04
CA LYS A 632 -4.67 -17.64 23.88
C LYS A 632 -4.13 -19.04 24.17
N ALA A 633 -3.21 -19.54 23.34
CA ALA A 633 -2.52 -20.81 23.57
C ALA A 633 -1.72 -20.75 24.89
N PRO A 634 -1.87 -21.73 25.79
CA PRO A 634 -1.12 -21.80 27.04
C PRO A 634 0.36 -22.13 26.81
N SER A 635 1.18 -21.84 27.84
CA SER A 635 2.55 -22.34 27.91
C SER A 635 2.54 -23.88 28.02
N PRO A 636 3.40 -24.61 27.31
CA PRO A 636 4.55 -24.13 26.55
C PRO A 636 4.29 -23.75 25.08
N ALA A 637 3.13 -24.05 24.51
CA ALA A 637 2.86 -23.82 23.08
C ALA A 637 2.88 -22.33 22.68
N ALA A 638 2.55 -21.44 23.62
CA ALA A 638 2.60 -19.99 23.45
C ALA A 638 3.92 -19.48 22.85
N TRP A 639 5.05 -20.11 23.20
CA TRP A 639 6.39 -19.74 22.74
C TRP A 639 6.58 -19.83 21.23
N GLU A 640 5.83 -20.71 20.55
CA GLU A 640 5.87 -20.84 19.09
C GLU A 640 5.42 -19.55 18.40
N THR A 641 4.50 -18.80 19.01
CA THR A 641 3.95 -17.58 18.43
C THR A 641 5.00 -16.50 18.25
N GLY A 642 6.02 -16.47 19.11
CA GLY A 642 7.15 -15.56 18.98
C GLY A 642 8.01 -15.81 17.74
N LEU A 643 7.94 -16.99 17.13
CA LEU A 643 8.70 -17.34 15.92
C LEU A 643 7.92 -17.04 14.63
N GLN A 644 6.60 -16.84 14.70
CA GLN A 644 5.75 -16.58 13.53
C GLN A 644 6.21 -15.38 12.67
N PRO A 645 6.74 -14.27 13.22
CA PRO A 645 7.24 -13.17 12.39
C PRO A 645 8.36 -13.56 11.41
N LEU A 646 9.01 -14.72 11.57
CA LEU A 646 9.94 -15.25 10.56
C LEU A 646 9.30 -15.46 9.20
N LEU A 647 7.98 -15.73 9.15
CA LEU A 647 7.19 -15.83 7.91
C LEU A 647 7.26 -14.54 7.07
N ALA A 648 7.43 -13.39 7.74
CA ALA A 648 7.56 -12.09 7.10
C ALA A 648 9.01 -11.72 6.74
N ALA A 649 10.00 -12.38 7.34
CA ALA A 649 11.42 -12.12 7.11
C ALA A 649 11.98 -12.90 5.91
N TRP A 650 11.44 -14.09 5.59
CA TRP A 650 11.94 -14.91 4.49
C TRP A 650 11.36 -14.51 3.11
N PRO A 651 12.01 -14.86 1.98
CA PRO A 651 11.55 -14.47 0.65
C PRO A 651 10.23 -15.14 0.26
N THR A 652 9.24 -14.35 -0.18
CA THR A 652 7.88 -14.82 -0.50
C THR A 652 7.82 -15.84 -1.64
N GLU A 653 8.76 -15.80 -2.58
CA GLU A 653 8.80 -16.69 -3.74
C GLU A 653 9.40 -18.08 -3.46
N GLN A 654 9.94 -18.30 -2.25
CA GLN A 654 10.78 -19.47 -1.97
C GLN A 654 10.09 -20.60 -1.19
N GLY A 655 8.77 -20.53 -0.92
CA GLY A 655 8.01 -21.62 -0.28
C GLY A 655 8.17 -21.70 1.26
N ALA A 656 7.56 -22.72 1.87
CA ALA A 656 7.54 -22.91 3.33
C ALA A 656 8.86 -23.47 3.90
N TYR A 657 9.28 -23.01 5.09
CA TYR A 657 10.37 -23.64 5.84
C TYR A 657 9.96 -24.14 7.22
N VAL A 658 10.53 -25.26 7.63
CA VAL A 658 10.35 -25.83 8.97
C VAL A 658 11.67 -25.79 9.75
N PRO A 659 11.63 -25.55 11.07
CA PRO A 659 12.77 -25.75 11.94
C PRO A 659 13.20 -27.23 11.94
N VAL A 660 14.50 -27.47 11.85
CA VAL A 660 15.12 -28.81 12.02
C VAL A 660 16.08 -28.85 13.22
N GLY A 661 16.38 -27.70 13.81
CA GLY A 661 17.23 -27.60 14.99
C GLY A 661 17.56 -26.15 15.35
N PHE A 662 18.25 -25.96 16.47
CA PHE A 662 18.65 -24.66 16.99
C PHE A 662 20.11 -24.75 17.47
N ALA A 663 20.89 -23.68 17.28
CA ALA A 663 22.20 -23.59 17.92
C ALA A 663 22.05 -23.38 19.43
N GLY A 664 21.07 -22.56 19.85
CA GLY A 664 20.73 -22.38 21.25
C GLY A 664 19.31 -21.86 21.49
N VAL A 665 18.76 -22.22 22.66
CA VAL A 665 17.43 -21.78 23.13
C VAL A 665 17.48 -21.42 24.61
N GLU A 666 17.00 -20.22 24.92
CA GLU A 666 16.94 -19.67 26.27
C GLU A 666 15.57 -19.04 26.52
N LEU A 667 14.94 -19.34 27.65
CA LEU A 667 13.67 -18.76 28.10
C LEU A 667 13.89 -18.07 29.44
N TYR A 668 14.03 -16.75 29.46
CA TYR A 668 14.41 -15.97 30.65
C TYR A 668 13.25 -15.66 31.59
N ALA A 669 12.06 -15.43 31.04
CA ALA A 669 10.85 -15.10 31.78
C ALA A 669 9.62 -15.66 31.04
N ASP A 670 8.42 -15.53 31.62
CA ASP A 670 7.17 -15.86 30.92
C ASP A 670 6.78 -14.78 29.89
N LEU A 671 5.96 -15.15 28.91
CA LEU A 671 5.39 -14.19 27.97
C LEU A 671 4.47 -13.21 28.69
N THR A 672 4.69 -11.92 28.44
CA THR A 672 3.85 -10.81 28.93
C THR A 672 2.62 -10.61 28.04
N GLU A 673 1.63 -9.82 28.53
CA GLU A 673 0.41 -9.50 27.77
C GLU A 673 0.70 -8.84 26.42
N ASP A 674 1.72 -7.96 26.39
CA ASP A 674 2.30 -7.41 25.17
C ASP A 674 3.80 -7.74 25.18
N PHE A 675 4.35 -8.11 24.03
CA PHE A 675 5.78 -8.32 23.85
C PHE A 675 6.21 -8.02 22.42
N TRP A 676 7.51 -8.01 22.16
CA TRP A 676 8.10 -7.82 20.84
C TRP A 676 8.79 -9.08 20.39
N SER A 677 8.75 -9.35 19.09
CA SER A 677 9.57 -10.37 18.44
C SER A 677 10.44 -9.70 17.38
N VAL A 678 11.75 -9.86 17.50
CA VAL A 678 12.74 -9.39 16.52
C VAL A 678 13.38 -10.61 15.87
N CYS A 679 13.18 -10.75 14.57
CA CYS A 679 13.54 -11.92 13.80
C CYS A 679 14.49 -11.56 12.66
N THR A 680 15.51 -12.39 12.43
CA THR A 680 16.36 -12.31 11.24
C THR A 680 16.38 -13.64 10.50
N PHE A 681 16.54 -13.57 9.18
CA PHE A 681 16.56 -14.71 8.28
C PHE A 681 17.71 -14.55 7.28
N ARG A 682 18.46 -15.64 7.05
CA ARG A 682 19.52 -15.71 6.05
C ARG A 682 19.45 -17.05 5.32
N ALA A 683 19.48 -17.00 3.98
CA ALA A 683 19.60 -18.21 3.18
C ALA A 683 20.93 -18.94 3.49
N GLY A 684 20.89 -20.26 3.59
CA GLY A 684 22.05 -21.10 3.86
C GLY A 684 22.83 -21.43 2.59
N GLY A 685 24.04 -21.98 2.76
CA GLY A 685 24.92 -22.34 1.64
C GLY A 685 24.42 -23.51 0.79
N ALA A 686 23.50 -24.34 1.30
CA ALA A 686 22.89 -25.44 0.55
C ALA A 686 21.48 -25.08 0.04
N PRO A 687 21.07 -25.53 -1.16
CA PRO A 687 19.73 -25.26 -1.68
C PRO A 687 18.62 -25.70 -0.73
N GLY A 688 17.74 -24.75 -0.35
CA GLY A 688 16.63 -25.01 0.57
C GLY A 688 17.02 -25.08 2.05
N SER A 689 18.26 -24.73 2.42
CA SER A 689 18.66 -24.51 3.81
C SER A 689 18.61 -23.02 4.15
N ALA A 690 18.30 -22.68 5.40
CA ALA A 690 18.39 -21.32 5.92
C ALA A 690 18.73 -21.31 7.41
N VAL A 691 19.20 -20.17 7.89
CA VAL A 691 19.47 -19.92 9.31
C VAL A 691 18.71 -18.66 9.72
N ALA A 692 18.03 -18.74 10.87
CA ALA A 692 17.29 -17.64 11.44
C ALA A 692 17.65 -17.41 12.91
N GLU A 693 17.30 -16.23 13.40
CA GLU A 693 17.38 -15.87 14.81
C GLU A 693 16.07 -15.19 15.23
N ALA A 694 15.66 -15.39 16.48
CA ALA A 694 14.52 -14.69 17.06
C ALA A 694 14.81 -14.31 18.51
N VAL A 695 14.51 -13.06 18.87
CA VAL A 695 14.59 -12.56 20.25
C VAL A 695 13.23 -12.02 20.64
N LEU A 696 12.69 -12.52 21.75
CA LEU A 696 11.44 -12.05 22.33
C LEU A 696 11.76 -11.10 23.48
N LEU A 697 11.15 -9.92 23.46
CA LEU A 697 11.46 -8.83 24.38
C LEU A 697 10.16 -8.33 25.03
N GLY A 698 10.18 -8.06 26.34
CA GLY A 698 9.08 -7.41 27.02
C GLY A 698 8.90 -5.96 26.55
N PRO A 699 7.81 -5.28 26.95
CA PRO A 699 7.58 -3.87 26.61
C PRO A 699 8.68 -2.94 27.13
N ASP A 700 9.37 -3.36 28.19
CA ASP A 700 10.51 -2.66 28.81
C ASP A 700 11.87 -3.00 28.15
N GLY A 701 11.86 -3.77 27.06
CA GLY A 701 13.07 -4.20 26.36
C GLY A 701 13.84 -5.34 27.02
N ARG A 702 13.33 -5.93 28.12
CA ARG A 702 13.99 -7.08 28.74
C ARG A 702 13.78 -8.36 27.93
N PRO A 703 14.80 -9.23 27.78
CA PRO A 703 14.63 -10.48 27.05
C PRO A 703 13.69 -11.44 27.79
N LEU A 704 12.69 -11.94 27.08
CA LEU A 704 11.80 -13.02 27.52
C LEU A 704 12.31 -14.37 27.01
N ALA A 705 12.77 -14.42 25.76
CA ALA A 705 13.35 -15.61 25.15
C ALA A 705 14.34 -15.27 24.04
N ARG A 706 15.25 -16.20 23.76
CA ARG A 706 16.21 -16.12 22.67
C ARG A 706 16.34 -17.46 21.96
N PHE A 707 16.21 -17.42 20.64
CA PHE A 707 16.37 -18.57 19.75
C PHE A 707 17.49 -18.22 18.75
N THR A 708 18.65 -18.86 18.90
CA THR A 708 19.81 -18.61 18.07
C THR A 708 20.07 -19.74 17.09
N GLY A 709 20.52 -19.38 15.89
CA GLY A 709 20.89 -20.35 14.85
C GLY A 709 19.79 -21.36 14.55
N ILE A 710 18.54 -20.89 14.40
CA ILE A 710 17.39 -21.70 13.99
C ILE A 710 17.70 -22.25 12.60
N ARG A 711 18.02 -23.54 12.52
CA ARG A 711 18.30 -24.23 11.27
C ARG A 711 16.96 -24.56 10.60
N LEU A 712 16.76 -24.03 9.40
CA LEU A 712 15.53 -24.15 8.65
C LEU A 712 15.75 -25.00 7.40
N ARG A 713 14.74 -25.80 7.05
CA ARG A 713 14.70 -26.59 5.81
C ARG A 713 13.43 -26.27 5.04
N ARG A 714 13.59 -25.98 3.76
CA ARG A 714 12.49 -25.73 2.83
C ARG A 714 11.72 -27.02 2.54
N LEU A 715 10.40 -26.95 2.60
CA LEU A 715 9.51 -27.99 2.11
C LEU A 715 9.36 -27.88 0.58
N ARG A 716 9.48 -29.01 -0.11
CA ARG A 716 9.24 -29.06 -1.57
C ARG A 716 7.73 -29.09 -1.80
N THR A 717 7.18 -28.12 -2.52
CA THR A 717 5.80 -28.15 -2.99
C THR A 717 5.62 -29.32 -3.97
N GLY A 718 4.70 -30.24 -3.68
CA GLY A 718 4.28 -31.29 -4.62
C GLY A 718 4.91 -32.70 -4.48
N GLY A 719 5.07 -33.23 -3.27
CA GLY A 719 5.40 -34.65 -3.08
C GLY A 719 4.89 -35.19 -1.75
N ARG A 720 3.90 -36.10 -1.80
CA ARG A 720 3.53 -36.93 -0.65
C ARG A 720 4.80 -37.63 -0.12
N PRO A 721 5.13 -37.57 1.17
CA PRO A 721 6.27 -38.33 1.68
C PRO A 721 6.02 -39.82 1.39
N PRO A 722 7.02 -40.59 0.90
CA PRO A 722 6.83 -42.01 0.69
C PRO A 722 6.58 -42.68 2.05
N LEU A 723 5.43 -43.35 2.19
CA LEU A 723 5.23 -44.38 3.20
C LEU A 723 6.28 -45.46 2.93
N ALA A 724 7.33 -45.51 3.74
CA ALA A 724 8.30 -46.60 3.67
C ALA A 724 7.60 -47.90 4.10
N PRO A 725 7.70 -49.01 3.33
CA PRO A 725 7.18 -50.28 3.77
C PRO A 725 8.09 -50.86 4.87
N ALA A 726 7.46 -51.52 5.84
CA ALA A 726 8.13 -52.25 6.90
C ALA A 726 9.09 -53.31 6.34
N VAL A 727 10.36 -53.27 6.74
CA VAL A 727 11.26 -54.43 6.67
C VAL A 727 12.06 -54.55 7.95
N SER A 728 12.08 -55.77 8.44
CA SER A 728 12.53 -56.32 9.72
C SER A 728 14.06 -56.43 9.93
N ALA A 729 14.44 -56.32 11.20
CA ALA A 729 15.52 -57.04 11.92
C ALA A 729 17.03 -56.67 11.72
N LEU A 730 17.57 -55.94 12.73
CA LEU A 730 18.77 -56.14 13.60
C LEU A 730 19.90 -57.17 13.21
N PRO A 731 21.09 -57.15 13.86
CA PRO A 731 22.02 -56.05 14.20
C PRO A 731 23.53 -56.45 14.00
N ALA A 732 24.48 -55.51 14.09
CA ALA A 732 25.87 -55.84 14.44
C ALA A 732 26.58 -54.70 15.19
N VAL A 733 27.09 -55.06 16.37
CA VAL A 733 27.74 -54.23 17.40
C VAL A 733 29.21 -54.63 17.51
N VAL A 734 30.09 -53.62 17.61
CA VAL A 734 31.44 -53.60 18.22
C VAL A 734 32.59 -54.38 17.55
N ARG A 735 33.64 -53.64 17.13
CA ARG A 735 34.95 -53.73 17.79
C ARG A 735 35.87 -52.55 17.53
N THR A 736 36.27 -52.02 18.68
CA THR A 736 37.36 -51.13 19.09
C THR A 736 38.75 -51.40 18.49
N ALA A 737 39.54 -50.32 18.51
CA ALA A 737 40.96 -50.24 18.87
C ALA A 737 41.98 -49.99 17.74
N GLY A 738 42.85 -49.00 17.95
CA GLY A 738 44.15 -48.93 17.29
C GLY A 738 44.62 -47.53 16.93
N ARG A 739 45.41 -46.91 17.82
CA ARG A 739 46.23 -45.72 17.55
C ARG A 739 47.32 -46.02 16.51
N ASN A 740 47.81 -44.92 15.90
CA ASN A 740 49.17 -44.65 15.41
C ASN A 740 49.54 -44.89 13.95
N ALA A 741 50.28 -43.88 13.46
CA ALA A 741 51.16 -43.84 12.29
C ALA A 741 50.46 -43.97 10.92
N GLY A 742 50.78 -43.22 9.88
CA GLY A 742 51.92 -42.37 9.60
C GLY A 742 51.94 -42.18 8.08
N ARG A 743 52.44 -41.01 7.65
CA ARG A 743 52.79 -40.55 6.30
C ARG A 743 52.92 -41.60 5.17
N GLY A 744 52.50 -41.20 3.97
CA GLY A 744 52.99 -41.74 2.69
C GLY A 744 51.92 -41.66 1.60
N ALA A 745 51.84 -40.56 0.86
CA ALA A 745 52.42 -40.45 -0.49
C ALA A 745 51.69 -41.35 -1.51
N GLN A 746 50.82 -40.77 -2.36
CA GLN A 746 51.17 -40.13 -3.63
C GLN A 746 51.03 -41.11 -4.81
N ALA A 747 49.94 -40.95 -5.57
CA ALA A 747 49.91 -40.84 -7.03
C ALA A 747 48.60 -41.38 -7.62
N LEU A 748 47.75 -40.48 -8.13
CA LEU A 748 47.43 -40.53 -9.56
C LEU A 748 47.06 -39.12 -10.04
N VAL A 749 48.06 -38.50 -10.67
CA VAL A 749 47.94 -37.26 -11.44
C VAL A 749 47.53 -37.65 -12.86
N THR A 750 46.69 -36.80 -13.47
CA THR A 750 46.65 -36.47 -14.91
C THR A 750 45.59 -37.17 -15.78
N ARG A 751 44.50 -36.42 -16.03
CA ARG A 751 43.77 -36.23 -17.30
C ARG A 751 42.55 -35.38 -16.90
N VAL A 752 42.42 -34.08 -17.15
CA VAL A 752 42.70 -33.29 -18.36
C VAL A 752 42.87 -31.80 -17.93
N ARG A 753 43.85 -31.15 -18.55
CA ARG A 753 44.07 -29.69 -18.53
C ARG A 753 43.11 -28.99 -19.50
N ALA A 754 42.84 -27.72 -19.17
CA ALA A 754 42.63 -26.57 -20.05
C ALA A 754 41.22 -26.27 -20.60
N ALA A 755 40.59 -25.24 -20.01
CA ALA A 755 40.35 -23.94 -20.64
C ALA A 755 40.08 -22.90 -19.52
N ALA A 756 41.09 -22.11 -19.14
CA ALA A 756 41.15 -20.64 -19.33
C ALA A 756 40.02 -19.88 -18.58
N ALA A 757 40.21 -19.23 -17.42
CA ALA A 757 41.19 -18.22 -16.99
C ALA A 757 41.24 -16.97 -17.89
N ALA A 758 40.60 -15.90 -17.42
CA ALA A 758 40.76 -14.48 -17.78
C ALA A 758 39.61 -13.72 -17.09
N PHE A 759 39.72 -12.77 -16.16
CA PHE A 759 40.72 -11.96 -15.44
C PHE A 759 40.00 -11.63 -14.09
N GLY A 760 40.57 -11.35 -12.92
CA GLY A 760 41.82 -10.77 -12.48
C GLY A 760 41.50 -10.11 -11.12
N THR A 761 42.28 -10.40 -10.08
CA THR A 761 42.36 -9.62 -8.81
C THR A 761 43.46 -8.55 -8.96
N PRO A 762 43.84 -7.69 -7.98
CA PRO A 762 43.39 -7.47 -6.58
C PRO A 762 43.14 -5.95 -6.28
N THR A 763 42.79 -5.48 -5.07
CA THR A 763 43.77 -5.02 -4.04
C THR A 763 43.04 -4.35 -2.87
N THR A 764 43.62 -4.51 -1.69
CA THR A 764 43.30 -3.98 -0.36
C THR A 764 43.66 -2.50 -0.16
N LEU A 765 42.96 -1.77 0.72
CA LEU A 765 43.56 -0.85 1.72
C LEU A 765 42.54 -0.21 2.69
N ARG A 766 43.07 0.03 3.89
CA ARG A 766 42.59 0.54 5.19
C ARG A 766 42.05 1.99 5.17
N PRO A 767 41.30 2.44 6.20
CA PRO A 767 41.78 3.54 7.07
C PRO A 767 41.44 3.29 8.57
N ALA A 768 42.27 3.57 9.58
CA ALA A 768 42.87 4.83 10.09
C ALA A 768 41.87 5.73 10.85
N ALA A 769 42.32 6.20 12.03
CA ALA A 769 41.53 6.66 13.17
C ALA A 769 41.39 8.20 13.27
N ARG A 770 40.32 8.63 13.98
CA ARG A 770 40.02 9.83 14.82
C ARG A 770 40.92 11.09 14.77
N PRO A 771 40.34 12.28 15.01
CA PRO A 771 40.35 12.85 16.37
C PRO A 771 39.08 13.61 16.83
N GLU A 772 39.01 13.79 18.15
CA GLU A 772 38.04 14.55 18.95
C GLU A 772 38.21 16.08 18.83
N ALA A 773 37.16 16.84 19.16
CA ALA A 773 37.09 17.70 20.37
C ALA A 773 36.21 18.96 20.18
N ARG A 774 35.31 19.22 21.14
CA ARG A 774 35.28 20.42 22.04
C ARG A 774 33.86 20.76 22.52
N ARG A 775 33.82 21.27 23.75
CA ARG A 775 32.67 21.44 24.65
C ARG A 775 32.53 22.94 25.01
N ALA A 776 31.28 23.37 25.22
CA ALA A 776 30.79 24.53 26.01
C ALA A 776 30.98 25.96 25.41
N PRO A 777 30.21 27.00 25.83
CA PRO A 777 29.28 27.10 26.99
C PRO A 777 27.90 27.80 26.75
N SER A 778 26.95 27.63 27.68
CA SER A 778 25.83 28.57 28.01
C SER A 778 26.33 29.57 29.09
N PRO A 779 25.74 30.76 29.42
CA PRO A 779 24.30 31.08 29.71
C PRO A 779 23.97 32.57 29.29
N PRO A 780 23.01 33.39 29.83
CA PRO A 780 22.16 33.26 31.01
C PRO A 780 20.66 33.60 30.92
N THR A 781 19.99 33.06 31.92
CA THR A 781 18.67 33.33 32.49
C THR A 781 18.51 34.81 32.90
N THR A 782 17.32 35.38 32.70
CA THR A 782 16.86 36.56 33.46
C THR A 782 15.43 36.30 33.96
N THR A 783 15.24 36.60 35.23
CA THR A 783 14.07 36.34 36.08
C THR A 783 13.12 37.53 36.16
N LEU A 784 11.81 37.22 36.13
CA LEU A 784 10.68 37.82 36.89
C LEU A 784 10.32 39.32 36.64
N PRO A 785 9.06 39.78 36.84
CA PRO A 785 8.14 39.32 37.89
C PRO A 785 6.66 39.13 37.54
N THR A 786 6.08 38.34 38.44
CA THR A 786 4.67 38.14 38.79
C THR A 786 3.92 39.45 39.04
N THR A 787 2.67 39.53 38.60
CA THR A 787 1.67 40.41 39.22
C THR A 787 0.35 39.66 39.31
N THR A 788 -0.21 39.65 40.51
CA THR A 788 -1.38 38.89 40.94
C THR A 788 -2.62 39.78 41.06
N LEU A 789 -3.78 39.20 40.69
CA LEU A 789 -5.16 39.41 41.19
C LEU A 789 -5.90 40.71 40.77
N PRO A 790 -7.26 40.74 40.73
CA PRO A 790 -8.20 39.80 41.38
C PRO A 790 -9.37 39.25 40.52
N THR A 791 -9.83 38.11 41.03
CA THR A 791 -11.15 37.47 41.02
C THR A 791 -12.37 38.37 40.76
N THR A 792 -13.26 37.94 39.86
CA THR A 792 -14.73 38.06 40.03
C THR A 792 -15.45 36.91 39.33
N THR A 793 -16.13 36.08 40.11
CA THR A 793 -17.13 35.09 39.68
C THR A 793 -18.49 35.78 39.52
N PRO A 794 -19.33 35.38 38.55
CA PRO A 794 -20.61 34.76 38.91
C PRO A 794 -20.99 33.60 37.96
N ALA A 795 -21.29 32.43 38.53
CA ALA A 795 -22.66 31.90 38.72
C ALA A 795 -23.28 31.29 37.45
N THR A 796 -23.22 29.96 37.41
CA THR A 796 -23.89 29.00 36.52
C THR A 796 -25.41 29.05 36.64
N PRO A 797 -26.14 28.69 35.57
CA PRO A 797 -27.30 27.83 35.72
C PRO A 797 -27.18 26.56 34.87
N THR A 798 -27.39 25.42 35.54
CA THR A 798 -27.42 24.05 35.01
C THR A 798 -28.69 23.80 34.20
N PRO A 799 -28.65 23.11 33.04
CA PRO A 799 -29.81 22.48 32.41
C PRO A 799 -29.91 20.98 32.79
N PRO A 800 -31.09 20.35 32.60
CA PRO A 800 -31.45 19.10 33.25
C PRO A 800 -30.87 17.86 32.56
N THR A 801 -30.72 16.84 33.39
CA THR A 801 -30.25 15.48 33.10
C THR A 801 -31.20 14.73 32.16
N THR A 802 -30.70 14.32 30.99
CA THR A 802 -31.27 13.21 30.21
C THR A 802 -30.19 12.18 29.97
N THR A 803 -30.42 10.99 30.52
CA THR A 803 -29.59 9.77 30.41
C THR A 803 -29.37 9.38 28.94
N PRO A 804 -28.13 9.11 28.48
CA PRO A 804 -27.90 8.60 27.14
C PRO A 804 -28.28 7.11 27.07
N ALA A 805 -29.10 6.76 26.08
CA ALA A 805 -29.30 5.38 25.67
C ALA A 805 -28.00 4.83 25.05
N THR A 806 -27.70 3.58 25.39
CA THR A 806 -26.60 2.77 24.88
C THR A 806 -26.61 2.72 23.34
N PRO A 807 -25.46 2.91 22.65
CA PRO A 807 -25.42 2.82 21.19
C PRO A 807 -25.53 1.35 20.77
N THR A 808 -26.60 1.05 20.04
CA THR A 808 -26.82 -0.22 19.35
C THR A 808 -25.76 -0.39 18.27
N GLN A 809 -25.19 -1.60 18.18
CA GLN A 809 -24.24 -2.01 17.17
C GLN A 809 -24.75 -1.70 15.75
N THR A 810 -23.99 -0.91 14.99
CA THR A 810 -24.23 -0.69 13.55
C THR A 810 -23.94 -1.99 12.78
N THR A 811 -25.00 -2.66 12.38
CA THR A 811 -24.99 -3.63 11.28
C THR A 811 -24.68 -2.91 9.97
N THR A 812 -23.81 -3.49 9.14
CA THR A 812 -23.58 -3.06 7.75
C THR A 812 -24.91 -3.09 6.97
N ASP A 813 -25.44 -1.91 6.66
CA ASP A 813 -26.73 -1.75 6.01
C ASP A 813 -26.59 -2.00 4.50
N THR A 814 -26.87 -3.22 4.03
CA THR A 814 -26.88 -3.56 2.60
C THR A 814 -28.30 -3.40 2.05
N GLY A 815 -28.64 -2.19 1.60
CA GLY A 815 -29.99 -1.89 1.10
C GLY A 815 -30.14 -0.55 0.34
N PRO A 816 -31.39 -0.14 0.02
CA PRO A 816 -31.71 1.10 -0.69
C PRO A 816 -31.20 2.37 -0.02
N ASP A 817 -31.06 2.37 1.31
CA ASP A 817 -30.57 3.51 2.07
C ASP A 817 -29.06 3.73 1.88
N ALA A 818 -28.26 2.68 1.73
CA ALA A 818 -26.84 2.80 1.41
C ALA A 818 -26.62 3.39 0.01
N VAL A 819 -27.41 2.96 -0.98
CA VAL A 819 -27.36 3.54 -2.34
C VAL A 819 -27.74 5.01 -2.32
N ARG A 820 -28.77 5.36 -1.57
CA ARG A 820 -29.23 6.74 -1.41
C ARG A 820 -28.19 7.63 -0.75
N ILE A 821 -27.54 7.17 0.32
CA ILE A 821 -26.49 7.92 1.03
C ILE A 821 -25.29 8.17 0.11
N LEU A 822 -24.83 7.13 -0.60
CA LEU A 822 -23.70 7.26 -1.52
C LEU A 822 -24.03 8.13 -2.73
N ALA A 823 -25.24 8.01 -3.28
CA ALA A 823 -25.70 8.87 -4.37
C ALA A 823 -25.80 10.33 -3.93
N ALA A 824 -26.33 10.59 -2.73
CA ALA A 824 -26.41 11.94 -2.15
C ALA A 824 -25.02 12.55 -1.98
N THR A 825 -24.06 11.73 -1.52
CA THR A 825 -22.67 12.12 -1.35
C THR A 825 -22.02 12.51 -2.67
N VAL A 826 -22.25 11.72 -3.72
CA VAL A 826 -21.73 12.04 -5.07
C VAL A 826 -22.40 13.28 -5.64
N LEU A 827 -23.70 13.45 -5.42
CA LEU A 827 -24.49 14.61 -5.86
C LEU A 827 -24.24 15.88 -5.03
N GLY A 828 -23.46 15.81 -3.96
CA GLY A 828 -23.16 16.96 -3.10
C GLY A 828 -24.38 17.52 -2.38
N MET A 829 -25.35 16.67 -2.03
CA MET A 829 -26.57 17.07 -1.32
C MET A 829 -26.93 16.15 -0.16
N PRO A 830 -27.73 16.61 0.82
CA PRO A 830 -28.21 15.76 1.91
C PRO A 830 -29.10 14.60 1.42
N ALA A 831 -28.97 13.42 2.02
CA ALA A 831 -29.67 12.21 1.57
C ALA A 831 -31.21 12.33 1.67
N GLU A 832 -31.71 13.12 2.62
CA GLU A 832 -33.12 13.46 2.78
C GLU A 832 -33.72 14.14 1.54
N HIS A 833 -32.92 14.82 0.71
CA HIS A 833 -33.36 15.50 -0.51
C HIS A 833 -33.51 14.58 -1.72
N LEU A 834 -33.02 13.33 -1.65
CA LEU A 834 -33.25 12.33 -2.68
C LEU A 834 -34.56 11.58 -2.43
N ASP A 835 -35.60 11.86 -3.23
CA ASP A 835 -36.80 11.01 -3.30
C ASP A 835 -36.46 9.70 -4.02
N GLY A 836 -36.56 8.61 -3.28
CA GLY A 836 -36.30 7.25 -3.76
C GLY A 836 -37.17 6.82 -4.96
N ARG A 837 -38.24 7.54 -5.31
CA ARG A 837 -39.11 7.24 -6.45
C ARG A 837 -38.64 7.85 -7.77
N ARG A 838 -37.65 8.72 -7.74
CA ARG A 838 -37.11 9.39 -8.94
C ARG A 838 -35.78 8.76 -9.38
N PRO A 839 -35.45 8.81 -10.68
CA PRO A 839 -34.14 8.38 -11.17
C PRO A 839 -33.05 9.39 -10.78
N LEU A 840 -31.80 8.94 -10.69
CA LEU A 840 -30.70 9.79 -10.22
C LEU A 840 -30.34 10.92 -11.21
N ARG A 841 -30.58 10.72 -12.51
CA ARG A 841 -30.36 11.75 -13.54
C ARG A 841 -31.17 13.03 -13.28
N ASP A 842 -32.33 12.91 -12.65
CA ASP A 842 -33.22 14.03 -12.35
C ASP A 842 -32.63 14.96 -11.28
N TYR A 843 -31.63 14.49 -10.54
CA TYR A 843 -30.89 15.25 -9.55
C TYR A 843 -29.55 15.77 -10.10
N GLY A 844 -29.34 15.68 -11.42
CA GLY A 844 -28.11 16.15 -12.06
C GLY A 844 -26.97 15.12 -12.05
N LEU A 845 -27.26 13.84 -11.82
CA LEU A 845 -26.25 12.78 -11.93
C LEU A 845 -25.77 12.67 -13.39
N ASP A 846 -24.52 13.08 -13.64
CA ASP A 846 -23.87 12.90 -14.93
C ASP A 846 -23.06 11.61 -15.03
N SER A 847 -22.45 11.34 -16.18
CA SER A 847 -21.71 10.09 -16.41
C SER A 847 -20.46 9.93 -15.55
N LEU A 848 -19.83 11.02 -15.12
CA LEU A 848 -18.67 10.98 -14.22
C LEU A 848 -19.13 10.67 -12.79
N MET A 849 -20.18 11.35 -12.34
CA MET A 849 -20.82 11.11 -11.05
C MET A 849 -21.34 9.68 -10.96
N ALA A 850 -21.96 9.17 -12.02
CA ALA A 850 -22.42 7.79 -12.09
C ALA A 850 -21.27 6.77 -12.00
N ALA A 851 -20.13 7.03 -12.64
CA ALA A 851 -18.93 6.19 -12.50
C ALA A 851 -18.35 6.26 -11.07
N GLN A 852 -18.28 7.45 -10.46
CA GLN A 852 -17.84 7.62 -9.08
C GLN A 852 -18.78 6.88 -8.10
N LEU A 853 -20.08 6.97 -8.32
CA LEU A 853 -21.09 6.29 -7.53
C LEU A 853 -20.99 4.77 -7.68
N GLN A 854 -20.80 4.27 -8.91
CA GLN A 854 -20.56 2.85 -9.18
C GLN A 854 -19.33 2.33 -8.42
N VAL A 855 -18.19 3.03 -8.50
CA VAL A 855 -16.95 2.63 -7.81
C VAL A 855 -17.16 2.60 -6.30
N ARG A 856 -17.85 3.61 -5.75
CA ARG A 856 -18.17 3.65 -4.30
C ARG A 856 -19.13 2.55 -3.88
N LEU A 857 -20.19 2.30 -4.64
CA LEU A 857 -21.15 1.23 -4.38
C LEU A 857 -20.46 -0.14 -4.36
N ARG A 858 -19.53 -0.37 -5.30
CA ARG A 858 -18.74 -1.59 -5.36
C ARG A 858 -17.78 -1.70 -4.17
N ARG A 859 -17.05 -0.63 -3.85
CA ARG A 859 -16.03 -0.64 -2.79
C ARG A 859 -16.62 -0.71 -1.39
N GLU A 860 -17.67 0.05 -1.12
CA GLU A 860 -18.19 0.29 0.23
C GLU A 860 -19.38 -0.61 0.56
N CYS A 861 -20.13 -1.04 -0.45
CA CYS A 861 -21.34 -1.87 -0.26
C CYS A 861 -21.27 -3.22 -0.97
N GLY A 862 -20.24 -3.50 -1.76
CA GLY A 862 -20.16 -4.72 -2.59
C GLY A 862 -21.23 -4.78 -3.69
N ILE A 863 -21.86 -3.65 -4.02
CA ILE A 863 -22.94 -3.59 -5.01
C ILE A 863 -22.31 -3.39 -6.39
N GLU A 864 -22.46 -4.38 -7.26
CA GLU A 864 -22.10 -4.27 -8.67
C GLU A 864 -23.30 -3.74 -9.47
N ILE A 865 -23.17 -2.52 -9.96
CA ILE A 865 -24.16 -1.86 -10.82
C ILE A 865 -23.45 -1.18 -11.99
N THR A 866 -24.05 -1.18 -13.18
CA THR A 866 -23.46 -0.50 -14.35
C THR A 866 -23.73 1.01 -14.30
N VAL A 867 -22.84 1.81 -14.89
CA VAL A 867 -23.04 3.26 -15.07
C VAL A 867 -24.33 3.53 -15.86
N GLY A 868 -24.61 2.70 -16.87
CA GLY A 868 -25.83 2.80 -17.67
C GLY A 868 -27.11 2.65 -16.84
N ARG A 869 -27.09 1.77 -15.83
CA ARG A 869 -28.24 1.57 -14.93
C ARG A 869 -28.41 2.74 -13.96
N LEU A 870 -27.33 3.33 -13.47
CA LEU A 870 -27.36 4.54 -12.63
C LEU A 870 -27.86 5.79 -13.37
N LEU A 871 -27.56 5.90 -14.67
CA LEU A 871 -28.01 6.99 -15.55
C LEU A 871 -29.38 6.74 -16.20
N GLY A 872 -29.92 5.54 -16.06
CA GLY A 872 -31.19 5.14 -16.66
C GLY A 872 -32.41 5.76 -15.98
N ASP A 873 -33.58 5.36 -16.47
CA ASP A 873 -34.90 5.82 -15.97
C ASP A 873 -35.32 5.09 -14.68
N GLU A 874 -34.48 4.20 -14.16
CA GLU A 874 -34.75 3.40 -12.97
C GLU A 874 -34.73 4.27 -11.72
N SER A 875 -35.80 4.19 -10.91
CA SER A 875 -35.87 4.92 -9.63
C SER A 875 -34.77 4.45 -8.66
N LEU A 876 -34.28 5.36 -7.81
CA LEU A 876 -33.27 5.05 -6.80
C LEU A 876 -33.67 3.87 -5.88
N SER A 877 -34.95 3.71 -5.55
CA SER A 877 -35.47 2.56 -4.78
C SER A 877 -35.41 1.25 -5.56
N ALA A 878 -35.58 1.28 -6.89
CA ALA A 878 -35.50 0.10 -7.74
C ALA A 878 -34.04 -0.34 -7.93
N ILE A 879 -33.14 0.63 -8.10
CA ILE A 879 -31.69 0.41 -8.07
C ILE A 879 -31.29 -0.27 -6.76
N GLY A 880 -31.74 0.25 -5.61
CA GLY A 880 -31.46 -0.32 -4.30
C GLY A 880 -32.00 -1.74 -4.10
N ARG A 881 -33.19 -2.05 -4.63
CA ARG A 881 -33.81 -3.38 -4.51
C ARG A 881 -33.22 -4.42 -5.47
N GLY A 882 -32.87 -4.02 -6.68
CA GLY A 882 -32.28 -4.93 -7.68
C GLY A 882 -30.77 -5.14 -7.53
N SER A 883 -30.16 -4.60 -6.48
CA SER A 883 -28.74 -4.77 -6.13
C SER A 883 -28.51 -5.78 -5.00
N VAL A 884 -29.60 -6.26 -4.38
CA VAL A 884 -29.59 -7.31 -3.35
C VAL A 884 -29.97 -8.64 -4.02
N SER A 885 -29.06 -9.23 -4.79
CA SER A 885 -29.21 -10.64 -5.19
C SER A 885 -27.90 -11.31 -5.58
N PHE A 886 -27.55 -12.34 -4.80
CA PHE A 886 -26.55 -13.41 -4.98
C PHE A 886 -25.05 -13.10 -4.90
N THR A 887 -24.47 -13.34 -3.71
CA THR A 887 -23.22 -14.12 -3.61
C THR A 887 -23.16 -14.94 -2.30
N HIS A 888 -23.26 -16.27 -2.46
CA HIS A 888 -22.87 -17.39 -1.57
C HIS A 888 -23.20 -17.40 -0.06
N LEU A 889 -24.41 -17.86 0.28
CA LEU A 889 -24.67 -18.71 1.45
C LEU A 889 -24.83 -20.17 0.97
N ARG A 890 -23.79 -20.99 1.11
CA ARG A 890 -23.95 -22.45 1.17
C ARG A 890 -24.16 -22.83 2.63
N ALA A 891 -25.43 -22.93 3.04
CA ALA A 891 -25.82 -23.62 4.26
C ALA A 891 -25.96 -25.14 3.98
N PRO A 892 -25.73 -26.00 4.99
CA PRO A 892 -25.50 -27.44 4.81
C PRO A 892 -26.79 -28.19 4.50
N ARG A 893 -26.68 -29.25 3.69
CA ARG A 893 -27.72 -30.29 3.59
C ARG A 893 -27.43 -31.32 4.69
N ASP A 894 -28.29 -31.36 5.70
CA ASP A 894 -28.33 -32.46 6.66
C ASP A 894 -29.11 -33.67 6.11
N ALA A 895 -28.59 -34.85 6.44
CA ALA A 895 -29.25 -36.13 6.66
C ALA A 895 -30.43 -36.55 5.74
N HIS A 896 -30.12 -37.42 4.78
CA HIS A 896 -30.58 -38.82 4.80
C HIS A 896 -29.67 -39.72 3.96
#